data_AF-A0A6A6XGG9-F1
#
_entry.id   AF-A0A6A6XGG9-F1
#
_cell.length_a   1.000
_cell.length_b   1.000
_cell.length_c   1.000
_cell.angle_alpha   90.00
_cell.angle_beta   90.00
_cell.angle_gamma   90.00
#
_symmetry.space_group_name_H-M   'P 1'
#
loop_
_entity.id
_entity.type
_entity.pdbx_description
1 polymer ?
#
loop_
_entity_poly.entity_id
_entity_poly.type
_entity_poly.pdbx_seq_one_letter_code
_entity_poly.pdbx_strand_id
1 'polypeptide(L)'
;MAQRLSFPCSLQRAAPPSLESLPDELLQLIVSVLPAHDLRSAALVSKWVNRHATDLLWQSVCLADTWRLHVNDDTRQIYCERGQGESDEHDDTPIIHKLFILASNPAIASKVQVLTHRCHLPTPNIFTELSRMYFHAETLSHDPRLHDLLRLAIRNMVNVHTLRIVYGHMQLTRTLLEGFLDPDRPRRIPLRRLWLESCSLLGIKLDFPSATQLSGLESIRIRRLRAESIHAAETNNMRFLEFRLSRGGQSLALQNGAGGWVWSTVEFSKENYPARWPQYSPEDLYSKAEQFDSAIWEELPEIQHFIATSPTPPQPQTLRNSPSMPLSCIIEKSSSSLTNLSLDWILWRQRGSENSPALTNTMHVLARMRFPNLRSLQIRNAVVPQTALPDGVYLFESTFLEFLEAHPKLQCLAWPLDRFYSHTRSSKDVQSRSRKLVAHLSTVLTDLRLDTYYHSSGETVTDESIDTEQEQRRVRRRRFISEFAPFMRRIEQIKLEGGIPRDEKREILRALHFCPLKKIVLIGVTFPVGNTWGQKGEHLRDLDPGQPTIVSYQLEEEDLYATYQSCTRETKPTPSTDKFTPSYGWPPGAPFLLTLSADYASTVQELKLCGYNGSPVLSLSTPITNPLLYPLRHFHNLRQLVVSFWLLTWFEGSYRDTEIIQSWIDTRSPSSTALVVVTPPASPSLQLPVAPTTMPDGTSPAARPQDFNRWAVALKTRFTPSALAYRVAQDIAPHLSPDAKARPGGVRVRASFCLGSRDGRRPANDIFDLDIRIGRENQVLEFVGPREEAEVSRWWSKLEGRRWF
;
A
#
# COMPACT_ATOMS: atom_id res chain seq x y z
N MET A 1 82.38 -14.07 17.79
CA MET A 1 82.22 -13.70 19.22
C MET A 1 81.26 -12.52 19.29
N ALA A 2 79.97 -12.82 19.47
CA ALA A 2 78.90 -11.84 19.59
C ALA A 2 78.67 -11.54 21.09
N GLN A 3 78.76 -10.26 21.48
CA GLN A 3 78.36 -9.80 22.80
C GLN A 3 76.86 -9.48 22.80
N ARG A 4 76.15 -10.13 23.73
CA ARG A 4 74.75 -9.92 24.04
C ARG A 4 74.55 -8.59 24.77
N LEU A 5 73.69 -7.74 24.24
CA LEU A 5 72.99 -6.70 25.01
C LEU A 5 71.50 -7.04 24.99
N SER A 6 70.96 -7.28 26.17
CA SER A 6 69.57 -7.61 26.46
C SER A 6 68.68 -6.37 26.41
N PHE A 7 67.65 -6.38 25.56
CA PHE A 7 66.53 -5.45 25.63
C PHE A 7 65.34 -6.13 26.35
N PRO A 8 64.70 -5.50 27.35
CA PRO A 8 63.49 -6.02 27.95
C PRO A 8 62.30 -5.77 27.03
N CYS A 9 61.79 -6.85 26.41
CA CYS A 9 60.53 -6.84 25.67
C CYS A 9 59.37 -7.08 26.66
N SER A 10 58.82 -6.02 27.23
CA SER A 10 57.52 -6.06 27.90
C SER A 10 56.48 -5.40 27.00
N LEU A 11 56.01 -6.13 25.99
CA LEU A 11 54.76 -5.82 25.31
C LEU A 11 53.61 -6.09 26.30
N GLN A 12 53.21 -5.06 27.05
CA GLN A 12 51.92 -5.06 27.72
C GLN A 12 50.85 -5.22 26.64
N ARG A 13 50.18 -6.38 26.61
CA ARG A 13 48.93 -6.58 25.88
C ARG A 13 47.93 -5.57 26.45
N ALA A 14 47.63 -4.51 25.70
CA ALA A 14 46.50 -3.65 25.99
C ALA A 14 45.24 -4.53 26.08
N ALA A 15 44.49 -4.39 27.18
CA ALA A 15 43.21 -5.08 27.32
C ALA A 15 42.30 -4.72 26.12
N PRO A 16 41.49 -5.66 25.61
CA PRO A 16 40.54 -5.34 24.56
C PRO A 16 39.68 -4.16 25.02
N PRO A 17 39.45 -3.14 24.18
CA PRO A 17 38.63 -1.98 24.56
C PRO A 17 37.27 -2.48 25.02
N SER A 18 36.89 -2.15 26.26
CA SER A 18 35.55 -2.44 26.76
C SER A 18 34.55 -1.55 26.05
N LEU A 19 33.30 -2.00 25.94
CA LEU A 19 32.22 -1.19 25.37
C LEU A 19 32.10 0.20 26.04
N GLU A 20 32.46 0.26 27.32
CA GLU A 20 32.46 1.47 28.17
C GLU A 20 33.52 2.50 27.78
N SER A 21 34.55 2.08 27.03
CA SER A 21 35.64 2.96 26.56
C SER A 21 35.39 3.54 25.16
N LEU A 22 34.28 3.17 24.51
CA LEU A 22 33.94 3.65 23.18
C LEU A 22 33.34 5.06 23.24
N PRO A 23 33.71 5.97 22.31
CA PRO A 23 33.02 7.24 22.13
C PRO A 23 31.53 7.08 21.83
N ASP A 24 30.73 8.06 22.26
CA ASP A 24 29.27 8.11 22.07
C ASP A 24 28.86 7.93 20.60
N GLU A 25 29.64 8.43 19.65
CA GLU A 25 29.37 8.30 18.21
C GLU A 25 29.49 6.84 17.74
N LEU A 26 30.48 6.09 18.28
CA LEU A 26 30.65 4.68 17.97
C LEU A 26 29.57 3.84 18.64
N LEU A 27 29.20 4.16 19.89
CA LEU A 27 28.08 3.51 20.57
C LEU A 27 26.78 3.73 19.80
N GLN A 28 26.51 4.97 19.37
CA GLN A 28 25.35 5.27 18.54
C GLN A 28 25.36 4.47 17.22
N LEU A 29 26.51 4.36 16.55
CA LEU A 29 26.65 3.60 15.32
C LEU A 29 26.42 2.09 15.53
N ILE A 30 26.99 1.53 16.60
CA ILE A 30 26.78 0.11 16.99
C ILE A 30 25.30 -0.16 17.26
N VAL A 31 24.64 0.74 18.00
CA VAL A 31 23.25 0.55 18.38
C VAL A 31 22.33 0.77 17.18
N SER A 32 22.69 1.64 16.24
CA SER A 32 21.89 1.91 15.03
C SER A 32 21.71 0.70 14.10
N VAL A 33 22.56 -0.32 14.20
CA VAL A 33 22.44 -1.55 13.41
C VAL A 33 21.66 -2.66 14.12
N LEU A 34 21.29 -2.47 15.39
CA LEU A 34 20.53 -3.46 16.16
C LEU A 34 19.05 -3.46 15.75
N PRO A 35 18.41 -4.65 15.68
CA PRO A 35 16.97 -4.73 15.47
C PRO A 35 16.21 -4.23 16.69
N ALA A 36 14.95 -3.82 16.49
CA ALA A 36 14.14 -3.19 17.55
C ALA A 36 13.97 -4.03 18.82
N HIS A 37 13.95 -5.37 18.70
CA HIS A 37 13.91 -6.26 19.86
C HIS A 37 15.18 -6.11 20.72
N ASP A 38 16.35 -6.18 20.09
CA ASP A 38 17.64 -6.09 20.78
C ASP A 38 17.88 -4.68 21.33
N LEU A 39 17.37 -3.65 20.65
CA LEU A 39 17.33 -2.29 21.19
C LEU A 39 16.54 -2.20 22.50
N ARG A 40 15.38 -2.86 22.59
CA ARG A 40 14.58 -2.89 23.84
C ARG A 40 15.33 -3.62 24.94
N SER A 41 15.91 -4.78 24.64
CA SER A 41 16.73 -5.52 25.60
C SER A 41 17.94 -4.70 26.07
N ALA A 42 18.64 -4.03 25.15
CA ALA A 42 19.76 -3.16 25.47
C ALA A 42 19.33 -1.96 26.32
N ALA A 43 18.18 -1.35 26.01
CA ALA A 43 17.59 -0.27 26.79
C ALA A 43 17.27 -0.70 28.22
N LEU A 44 16.76 -1.91 28.42
CA LEU A 44 16.39 -2.41 29.75
C LEU A 44 17.60 -2.89 30.57
N VAL A 45 18.62 -3.45 29.94
CA VAL A 45 19.68 -4.20 30.64
C VAL A 45 21.01 -3.43 30.72
N SER A 46 21.36 -2.62 29.72
CA SER A 46 22.68 -1.97 29.65
C SER A 46 22.63 -0.51 30.09
N LYS A 47 23.31 -0.16 31.18
CA LYS A 47 23.40 1.23 31.66
C LYS A 47 24.07 2.17 30.65
N TRP A 48 25.05 1.67 29.90
CA TRP A 48 25.84 2.47 28.96
C TRP A 48 25.15 2.68 27.62
N VAL A 49 24.46 1.64 27.14
CA VAL A 49 23.78 1.67 25.84
C VAL A 49 22.34 2.16 25.98
N ASN A 50 21.76 2.16 27.19
CA ASN A 50 20.37 2.51 27.43
C ASN A 50 19.99 3.83 26.77
N ARG A 51 20.79 4.89 26.96
CA ARG A 51 20.47 6.21 26.40
C ARG A 51 20.41 6.17 24.87
N HIS A 52 21.40 5.58 24.21
CA HIS A 52 21.45 5.49 22.75
C HIS A 52 20.34 4.59 22.19
N ALA A 53 20.04 3.49 22.87
CA ALA A 53 18.96 2.58 22.49
C ALA A 53 17.59 3.22 22.67
N THR A 54 17.34 3.87 23.81
CA THR A 54 16.12 4.65 24.07
C THR A 54 15.97 5.75 23.03
N ASP A 55 17.03 6.52 22.75
CA ASP A 55 16.99 7.58 21.74
C ASP A 55 16.51 7.04 20.38
N LEU A 56 17.03 5.89 19.93
CA LEU A 56 16.64 5.25 18.67
C LEU A 56 15.21 4.68 18.71
N LEU A 57 14.80 4.04 19.81
CA LEU A 57 13.46 3.48 19.99
C LEU A 57 12.36 4.56 19.92
N TRP A 58 12.67 5.79 20.32
CA TRP A 58 11.72 6.91 20.33
C TRP A 58 11.81 7.82 19.09
N GLN A 59 12.67 7.53 18.10
CA GLN A 59 12.72 8.31 16.85
C GLN A 59 11.41 8.23 16.05
N SER A 60 10.74 7.08 16.09
CA SER A 60 9.47 6.83 15.42
C SER A 60 8.42 6.42 16.43
N VAL A 61 7.45 7.31 16.69
CA VAL A 61 6.37 7.07 17.64
C VAL A 61 5.07 6.80 16.89
N CYS A 62 4.36 5.74 17.28
CA CYS A 62 3.02 5.42 16.79
C CYS A 62 2.00 5.53 17.91
N LEU A 63 1.07 6.47 17.79
CA LEU A 63 -0.13 6.63 18.61
C LEU A 63 -1.26 5.81 17.96
N ALA A 64 -1.54 4.64 18.54
CA ALA A 64 -2.62 3.76 18.10
C ALA A 64 -3.46 3.38 19.32
N ASP A 65 -4.77 3.41 19.14
CA ASP A 65 -5.78 2.87 20.06
C ASP A 65 -5.66 1.34 20.10
N THR A 66 -6.54 0.71 20.87
CA THR A 66 -6.71 -0.74 20.91
C THR A 66 -8.18 -1.07 21.13
N TRP A 67 -8.55 -2.33 21.01
CA TRP A 67 -9.80 -2.81 21.61
C TRP A 67 -9.55 -3.26 23.06
N ARG A 68 -10.56 -3.17 23.93
CA ARG A 68 -10.51 -3.61 25.34
C ARG A 68 -11.88 -4.07 25.84
N LEU A 69 -11.90 -5.04 26.76
CA LEU A 69 -13.09 -5.37 27.56
C LEU A 69 -13.06 -4.61 28.88
N HIS A 70 -14.10 -3.83 29.13
CA HIS A 70 -14.32 -3.12 30.39
C HIS A 70 -15.25 -3.94 31.28
N VAL A 71 -14.77 -4.32 32.47
CA VAL A 71 -15.51 -5.11 33.45
C VAL A 71 -15.77 -4.25 34.69
N ASN A 72 -17.03 -3.95 34.96
CA ASN A 72 -17.52 -3.32 36.19
C ASN A 72 -18.74 -4.08 36.72
N ASP A 73 -19.32 -3.66 37.84
CA ASP A 73 -20.44 -4.36 38.48
C ASP A 73 -21.66 -4.51 37.54
N ASP A 74 -21.86 -3.57 36.60
CA ASP A 74 -22.95 -3.58 35.63
C ASP A 74 -22.63 -4.41 34.37
N THR A 75 -21.37 -4.47 33.94
CA THR A 75 -20.94 -5.17 32.71
C THR A 75 -20.39 -6.57 32.95
N ARG A 76 -20.19 -6.98 34.21
CA ARG A 76 -19.68 -8.30 34.58
C ARG A 76 -20.57 -9.44 34.10
N GLN A 77 -21.86 -9.20 33.88
CA GLN A 77 -22.77 -10.23 33.34
C GLN A 77 -22.75 -10.31 31.81
N ILE A 78 -22.14 -9.33 31.13
CA ILE A 78 -22.05 -9.30 29.67
C ILE A 78 -20.96 -10.27 29.21
N TYR A 79 -21.33 -11.19 28.33
CA TYR A 79 -20.42 -12.07 27.63
C TYR A 79 -20.52 -11.82 26.13
N CYS A 80 -19.39 -11.54 25.50
CA CYS A 80 -19.26 -11.41 24.05
C CYS A 80 -18.33 -12.51 23.50
N GLU A 81 -18.19 -12.57 22.17
CA GLU A 81 -17.31 -13.54 21.50
C GLU A 81 -15.85 -13.50 22.01
N ARG A 82 -15.42 -12.36 22.55
CA ARG A 82 -14.05 -12.13 23.05
C ARG A 82 -13.88 -12.33 24.56
N GLY A 83 -14.96 -12.59 25.30
CA GLY A 83 -14.91 -12.84 26.74
C GLY A 83 -15.94 -12.04 27.55
N GLN A 84 -15.65 -11.91 28.84
CA GLN A 84 -16.51 -11.24 29.82
C GLN A 84 -16.22 -9.74 29.88
N GLY A 85 -17.27 -8.92 29.92
CA GLY A 85 -17.19 -7.46 29.94
C GLY A 85 -17.77 -6.83 28.68
N GLU A 86 -17.86 -5.50 28.70
CA GLU A 86 -18.34 -4.72 27.57
C GLU A 86 -17.17 -4.33 26.67
N SER A 87 -17.34 -4.47 25.34
CA SER A 87 -16.28 -4.20 24.37
C SER A 87 -16.22 -2.71 24.02
N ASP A 88 -15.10 -2.06 24.34
CA ASP A 88 -14.68 -0.82 23.69
C ASP A 88 -13.74 -1.17 22.54
N GLU A 89 -14.21 -0.96 21.32
CA GLU A 89 -13.42 -1.25 20.12
C GLU A 89 -12.35 -0.18 19.86
N HIS A 90 -12.33 0.94 20.57
CA HIS A 90 -11.44 2.07 20.27
C HIS A 90 -10.76 2.68 21.49
N ASP A 91 -10.40 1.89 22.49
CA ASP A 91 -9.77 2.29 23.76
C ASP A 91 -8.44 3.08 23.54
N ASP A 92 -8.37 4.28 24.13
CA ASP A 92 -7.26 5.23 23.97
C ASP A 92 -6.12 5.06 24.98
N THR A 93 -6.20 4.10 25.91
CA THR A 93 -5.20 3.90 26.98
C THR A 93 -3.76 3.85 26.45
N PRO A 94 -3.44 3.12 25.36
CA PRO A 94 -2.07 3.09 24.82
C PRO A 94 -1.58 4.43 24.26
N ILE A 95 -2.51 5.27 23.76
CA ILE A 95 -2.21 6.63 23.29
C ILE A 95 -1.88 7.50 24.51
N ILE A 96 -2.73 7.47 25.54
CA ILE A 96 -2.57 8.27 26.77
C ILE A 96 -1.21 8.02 27.41
N HIS A 97 -0.81 6.76 27.61
CA HIS A 97 0.49 6.43 28.20
C HIS A 97 1.68 6.98 27.39
N LYS A 98 1.65 6.86 26.06
CA LYS A 98 2.74 7.39 25.22
C LYS A 98 2.80 8.91 25.28
N LEU A 99 1.65 9.57 25.23
CA LEU A 99 1.58 11.02 25.33
C LEU A 99 2.05 11.52 26.70
N PHE A 100 1.73 10.81 27.78
CA PHE A 100 2.22 11.13 29.12
C PHE A 100 3.75 11.07 29.21
N ILE A 101 4.39 10.04 28.65
CA ILE A 101 5.85 9.96 28.59
C ILE A 101 6.44 11.14 27.82
N LEU A 102 5.85 11.50 26.67
CA LEU A 102 6.32 12.61 25.83
C LEU A 102 6.07 13.99 26.47
N ALA A 103 4.98 14.14 27.22
CA ALA A 103 4.64 15.38 27.91
C ALA A 103 5.51 15.59 29.17
N SER A 104 5.79 14.52 29.92
CA SER A 104 6.58 14.57 31.16
C SER A 104 8.09 14.53 30.93
N ASN A 105 8.56 14.03 29.79
CA ASN A 105 9.99 13.89 29.49
C ASN A 105 10.40 14.63 28.20
N PRO A 106 10.76 15.93 28.30
CA PRO A 106 11.20 16.70 27.14
C PRO A 106 12.45 16.15 26.44
N ALA A 107 13.34 15.47 27.18
CA ALA A 107 14.54 14.88 26.60
C ALA A 107 14.19 13.75 25.63
N ILE A 108 13.30 12.82 26.03
CA ILE A 108 12.80 11.75 25.16
C ILE A 108 11.96 12.32 24.01
N ALA A 109 11.04 13.24 24.31
CA ALA A 109 10.18 13.83 23.28
C ALA A 109 10.97 14.57 22.20
N SER A 110 12.10 15.19 22.55
CA SER A 110 13.00 15.81 21.57
C SER A 110 13.64 14.80 20.61
N LYS A 111 13.63 13.50 20.89
CA LYS A 111 14.17 12.47 19.99
C LYS A 111 13.19 12.06 18.89
N VAL A 112 11.91 12.38 19.04
CA VAL A 112 10.88 12.03 18.06
C VAL A 112 11.10 12.80 16.76
N GLN A 113 11.22 12.06 15.67
CA GLN A 113 11.43 12.57 14.30
C GLN A 113 10.21 12.29 13.42
N VAL A 114 9.60 11.12 13.62
CA VAL A 114 8.41 10.66 12.90
C VAL A 114 7.31 10.39 13.92
N LEU A 115 6.18 11.08 13.77
CA LEU A 115 4.98 10.80 14.53
C LEU A 115 3.91 10.21 13.61
N THR A 116 3.36 9.07 14.01
CA THR A 116 2.23 8.43 13.37
C THR A 116 1.06 8.39 14.33
N HIS A 117 -0.12 8.83 13.90
CA HIS A 117 -1.38 8.47 14.52
C HIS A 117 -2.17 7.53 13.60
N ARG A 118 -2.74 6.46 14.16
CA ARG A 118 -3.62 5.56 13.42
C ARG A 118 -4.66 4.89 14.30
N CYS A 119 -5.76 4.46 13.69
CA CYS A 119 -6.60 3.43 14.28
C CYS A 119 -5.88 2.06 14.29
N HIS A 120 -6.23 1.20 15.25
CA HIS A 120 -5.74 -0.17 15.37
C HIS A 120 -6.29 -1.06 14.25
N LEU A 121 -7.50 -0.74 13.76
CA LEU A 121 -8.10 -1.35 12.57
C LEU A 121 -7.29 -1.04 11.31
N PRO A 122 -7.26 -1.95 10.32
CA PRO A 122 -6.68 -1.66 9.02
C PRO A 122 -7.47 -0.57 8.29
N THR A 123 -6.81 0.16 7.38
CA THR A 123 -7.51 1.12 6.50
C THR A 123 -8.61 0.44 5.70
N PRO A 124 -9.73 1.13 5.40
CA PRO A 124 -10.86 0.53 4.70
C PRO A 124 -10.47 -0.03 3.33
N ASN A 125 -11.12 -1.13 2.97
CA ASN A 125 -11.02 -1.72 1.64
C ASN A 125 -11.45 -0.69 0.59
N ILE A 126 -10.63 -0.54 -0.44
CA ILE A 126 -10.82 0.51 -1.43
C ILE A 126 -12.06 0.29 -2.32
N PHE A 127 -12.47 -0.95 -2.56
CA PHE A 127 -13.57 -1.30 -3.43
C PHE A 127 -14.91 -1.39 -2.68
N THR A 128 -14.90 -1.97 -1.48
CA THR A 128 -16.15 -2.34 -0.77
C THR A 128 -16.52 -1.42 0.40
N GLU A 129 -15.54 -0.82 1.08
CA GLU A 129 -15.77 -0.05 2.32
C GLU A 129 -15.58 1.45 2.10
N LEU A 130 -14.50 1.85 1.42
CA LEU A 130 -14.09 3.25 1.28
C LEU A 130 -15.19 4.16 0.74
N SER A 131 -15.95 3.71 -0.27
CA SER A 131 -17.02 4.50 -0.88
C SER A 131 -18.21 4.74 0.05
N ARG A 132 -18.38 3.91 1.09
CA ARG A 132 -19.49 3.94 2.06
C ARG A 132 -19.09 4.52 3.42
N MET A 133 -17.80 4.68 3.67
CA MET A 133 -17.28 5.09 4.97
C MET A 133 -17.01 6.59 5.05
N TYR A 134 -17.29 7.20 6.21
CA TYR A 134 -16.92 8.56 6.58
C TYR A 134 -15.96 8.55 7.77
N PHE A 135 -15.13 9.60 7.86
CA PHE A 135 -14.01 9.67 8.81
C PHE A 135 -14.17 10.73 9.90
N HIS A 136 -15.32 11.41 9.95
CA HIS A 136 -15.63 12.43 10.97
C HIS A 136 -16.42 11.81 12.14
N ALA A 137 -15.88 10.73 12.71
CA ALA A 137 -16.46 10.07 13.87
C ALA A 137 -16.28 10.94 15.12
N GLU A 138 -17.38 11.27 15.79
CA GLU A 138 -17.38 12.24 16.90
C GLU A 138 -17.12 11.59 18.26
N THR A 139 -17.45 10.31 18.41
CA THR A 139 -17.34 9.53 19.64
C THR A 139 -15.96 8.91 19.87
N LEU A 140 -15.04 9.04 18.91
CA LEU A 140 -13.69 8.47 18.99
C LEU A 140 -12.69 9.49 19.52
N SER A 141 -11.94 9.12 20.56
CA SER A 141 -10.91 9.95 21.21
C SER A 141 -11.39 11.38 21.49
N HIS A 142 -12.62 11.51 22.01
CA HIS A 142 -13.26 12.80 22.22
C HIS A 142 -12.83 13.50 23.50
N ASP A 143 -12.40 12.75 24.52
CA ASP A 143 -12.13 13.30 25.86
C ASP A 143 -11.16 14.50 25.85
N PRO A 144 -11.53 15.65 26.45
CA PRO A 144 -10.69 16.84 26.48
C PRO A 144 -9.33 16.66 27.16
N ARG A 145 -9.24 15.81 28.20
CA ARG A 145 -7.99 15.56 28.93
C ARG A 145 -6.94 14.93 28.02
N LEU A 146 -7.37 14.05 27.10
CA LEU A 146 -6.49 13.46 26.09
C LEU A 146 -5.92 14.53 25.16
N HIS A 147 -6.73 15.51 24.75
CA HIS A 147 -6.27 16.59 23.86
C HIS A 147 -5.30 17.54 24.55
N ASP A 148 -5.53 17.84 25.83
CA ASP A 148 -4.61 18.65 26.63
C ASP A 148 -3.26 17.96 26.81
N LEU A 149 -3.27 16.66 27.12
CA LEU A 149 -2.06 15.86 27.19
C LEU A 149 -1.30 15.83 25.86
N LEU A 150 -2.03 15.69 24.74
CA LEU A 150 -1.44 15.73 23.40
C LEU A 150 -0.78 17.10 23.13
N ARG A 151 -1.42 18.22 23.49
CA ARG A 151 -0.84 19.56 23.31
C ARG A 151 0.45 19.73 24.11
N LEU A 152 0.49 19.24 25.35
CA LEU A 152 1.70 19.24 26.18
C LEU A 152 2.84 18.45 25.49
N ALA A 153 2.54 17.25 25.00
CA ALA A 153 3.52 16.42 24.28
C ALA A 153 4.03 17.10 23.00
N ILE A 154 3.16 17.73 22.20
CA ILE A 154 3.52 18.42 20.95
C ILE A 154 4.57 19.52 21.15
N ARG A 155 4.49 20.26 22.27
CA ARG A 155 5.46 21.32 22.59
C ARG A 155 6.87 20.78 22.84
N ASN A 156 6.98 19.57 23.38
CA ASN A 156 8.28 18.92 23.65
C ASN A 156 8.85 18.22 22.41
N MET A 157 8.01 17.85 21.44
CA MET A 157 8.38 17.17 20.19
C MET A 157 8.98 18.12 19.14
N VAL A 158 10.10 18.76 19.48
CA VAL A 158 10.71 19.85 18.71
C VAL A 158 11.40 19.42 17.40
N ASN A 159 11.64 18.12 17.20
CA ASN A 159 12.37 17.57 16.05
C ASN A 159 11.49 16.78 15.06
N VAL A 160 10.17 16.74 15.26
CA VAL A 160 9.25 16.05 14.35
C VAL A 160 9.24 16.74 12.99
N HIS A 161 9.73 16.02 11.98
CA HIS A 161 9.75 16.48 10.59
C HIS A 161 8.82 15.66 9.68
N THR A 162 8.24 14.57 10.17
CA THR A 162 7.24 13.76 9.45
C THR A 162 6.04 13.49 10.34
N LEU A 163 4.86 13.88 9.87
CA LEU A 163 3.57 13.56 10.50
C LEU A 163 2.78 12.65 9.57
N ARG A 164 2.35 11.50 10.11
CA ARG A 164 1.50 10.52 9.42
C ARG A 164 0.20 10.36 10.20
N ILE A 165 -0.91 10.47 9.52
CA ILE A 165 -2.24 10.21 10.08
C ILE A 165 -2.91 9.20 9.15
N VAL A 166 -3.11 7.98 9.63
CA VAL A 166 -3.64 6.88 8.83
C VAL A 166 -4.84 6.28 9.55
N TYR A 167 -6.01 6.37 8.93
CA TYR A 167 -7.26 5.99 9.57
C TYR A 167 -7.43 6.68 10.94
N GLY A 168 -7.10 7.98 10.98
CA GLY A 168 -7.00 8.74 12.23
C GLY A 168 -8.36 9.16 12.77
N HIS A 169 -8.47 9.21 14.10
CA HIS A 169 -9.66 9.70 14.80
C HIS A 169 -9.76 11.21 14.61
N MET A 170 -10.98 11.74 14.40
CA MET A 170 -11.18 13.12 13.97
C MET A 170 -10.55 14.15 14.92
N GLN A 171 -10.78 14.01 16.23
CA GLN A 171 -10.32 15.00 17.23
C GLN A 171 -8.80 14.97 17.43
N LEU A 172 -8.19 13.78 17.41
CA LEU A 172 -6.73 13.63 17.43
C LEU A 172 -6.11 14.17 16.15
N THR A 173 -6.70 13.88 14.99
CA THR A 173 -6.26 14.40 13.69
C THR A 173 -6.24 15.92 13.69
N ARG A 174 -7.31 16.54 14.17
CA ARG A 174 -7.42 17.98 14.32
C ARG A 174 -6.35 18.53 15.26
N THR A 175 -6.22 18.01 16.47
CA THR A 175 -5.26 18.50 17.47
C THR A 175 -3.81 18.36 16.99
N LEU A 176 -3.49 17.25 16.30
CA LEU A 176 -2.17 17.04 15.69
C LEU A 176 -1.87 18.06 14.58
N LEU A 177 -2.82 18.29 13.68
CA LEU A 177 -2.63 19.23 12.58
C LEU A 177 -2.55 20.68 13.08
N GLU A 178 -3.47 21.09 13.97
CA GLU A 178 -3.45 22.40 14.61
C GLU A 178 -2.13 22.63 15.36
N GLY A 179 -1.65 21.62 16.10
CA GLY A 179 -0.40 21.74 16.86
C GLY A 179 0.86 21.75 16.00
N PHE A 180 1.04 20.77 15.10
CA PHE A 180 2.28 20.65 14.34
C PHE A 180 2.43 21.69 13.21
N LEU A 181 1.33 22.21 12.69
CA LEU A 181 1.31 23.27 11.67
C LEU A 181 1.35 24.68 12.28
N ASP A 182 1.19 24.81 13.59
CA ASP A 182 1.30 26.09 14.28
C ASP A 182 2.69 26.72 14.05
N PRO A 183 2.78 27.93 13.45
CA PRO A 183 4.03 28.64 13.26
C PRO A 183 4.75 28.95 14.58
N ASP A 184 4.00 29.12 15.67
CA ASP A 184 4.48 29.54 16.98
C ASP A 184 4.86 28.35 17.88
N ARG A 185 4.64 27.11 17.40
CA ARG A 185 5.07 25.90 18.11
C ARG A 185 6.60 25.90 18.31
N PRO A 186 7.09 25.57 19.52
CA PRO A 186 8.51 25.29 19.74
C PRO A 186 9.01 24.19 18.80
N ARG A 187 9.98 24.52 17.94
CA ARG A 187 10.56 23.58 16.98
C ARG A 187 12.01 23.92 16.67
N ARG A 188 12.84 22.89 16.53
CA ARG A 188 14.21 22.99 15.99
C ARG A 188 14.23 22.66 14.51
N ILE A 189 13.31 21.81 14.07
CA ILE A 189 13.17 21.38 12.67
C ILE A 189 11.71 21.62 12.24
N PRO A 190 11.46 22.20 11.05
CA PRO A 190 10.11 22.35 10.53
C PRO A 190 9.50 21.00 10.15
N LEU A 191 8.17 20.94 10.13
CA LEU A 191 7.47 19.80 9.55
C LEU A 191 7.70 19.78 8.04
N ARG A 192 8.32 18.70 7.52
CA ARG A 192 8.65 18.56 6.10
C ARG A 192 7.70 17.66 5.32
N ARG A 193 7.12 16.66 5.98
CA ARG A 193 6.30 15.63 5.33
C ARG A 193 4.98 15.47 6.06
N LEU A 194 3.88 15.56 5.31
CA LEU A 194 2.53 15.39 5.81
C LEU A 194 1.81 14.30 5.02
N TRP A 195 1.50 13.19 5.68
CA TRP A 195 0.79 12.05 5.09
C TRP A 195 -0.55 11.85 5.76
N LEU A 196 -1.62 11.95 4.97
CA LEU A 196 -3.00 11.86 5.42
C LEU A 196 -3.68 10.74 4.64
N GLU A 197 -4.14 9.69 5.33
CA GLU A 197 -4.83 8.56 4.73
C GLU A 197 -6.10 8.23 5.53
N SER A 198 -7.28 8.20 4.89
CA SER A 198 -8.55 7.81 5.53
C SER A 198 -8.85 8.53 6.86
N CYS A 199 -8.65 9.85 6.92
CA CYS A 199 -9.00 10.69 8.07
C CYS A 199 -9.90 11.87 7.63
N SER A 200 -10.44 12.61 8.59
CA SER A 200 -11.24 13.82 8.32
C SER A 200 -10.41 15.08 8.54
N LEU A 201 -10.67 16.09 7.70
CA LEU A 201 -10.13 17.44 7.82
C LEU A 201 -11.20 18.46 8.26
N LEU A 202 -12.42 18.01 8.56
CA LEU A 202 -13.49 18.87 9.05
C LEU A 202 -13.12 19.52 10.39
N GLY A 203 -13.49 20.79 10.54
CA GLY A 203 -13.32 21.54 11.79
C GLY A 203 -11.88 21.92 12.14
N ILE A 204 -10.87 21.58 11.33
CA ILE A 204 -9.49 22.00 11.55
C ILE A 204 -9.40 23.51 11.43
N LYS A 205 -8.65 24.14 12.34
CA LYS A 205 -8.39 25.58 12.31
C LYS A 205 -6.95 25.86 11.87
N LEU A 206 -6.78 26.44 10.67
CA LEU A 206 -5.46 26.70 10.06
C LEU A 206 -5.17 28.20 9.84
N ASP A 207 -5.99 29.08 10.40
CA ASP A 207 -5.88 30.53 10.27
C ASP A 207 -4.96 31.11 11.34
N PHE A 208 -3.65 30.91 11.16
CA PHE A 208 -2.62 31.43 12.07
C PHE A 208 -2.35 32.93 11.79
N PRO A 209 -2.40 33.83 12.80
CA PRO A 209 -2.25 35.29 12.59
C PRO A 209 -0.87 35.69 12.06
N SER A 210 0.16 34.95 12.44
CA SER A 210 1.57 35.24 12.14
C SER A 210 2.05 34.65 10.81
N ALA A 211 1.27 33.78 10.16
CA ALA A 211 1.74 33.00 9.02
C ALA A 211 0.83 33.06 7.79
N THR A 212 1.33 33.73 6.75
CA THR A 212 0.78 33.62 5.38
C THR A 212 1.12 32.28 4.71
N GLN A 213 2.12 31.53 5.23
CA GLN A 213 2.59 30.26 4.67
C GLN A 213 2.95 29.23 5.76
N LEU A 214 2.65 27.96 5.50
CA LEU A 214 3.13 26.80 6.25
C LEU A 214 4.57 26.50 5.83
N SER A 215 5.51 27.28 6.34
CA SER A 215 6.92 27.17 5.97
C SER A 215 7.49 25.79 6.30
N GLY A 216 8.05 25.13 5.28
CA GLY A 216 8.89 23.93 5.44
C GLY A 216 8.24 22.62 4.97
N LEU A 217 6.95 22.60 4.64
CA LEU A 217 6.30 21.42 4.06
C LEU A 217 6.78 21.16 2.63
N GLU A 218 7.60 20.13 2.45
CA GLU A 218 8.22 19.72 1.19
C GLU A 218 7.39 18.65 0.46
N SER A 219 6.62 17.83 1.20
CA SER A 219 5.87 16.72 0.65
C SER A 219 4.52 16.55 1.34
N ILE A 220 3.45 16.63 0.54
CA ILE A 220 2.07 16.38 0.95
C ILE A 220 1.57 15.14 0.21
N ARG A 221 1.09 14.16 0.97
CA ARG A 221 0.44 12.97 0.44
C ARG A 221 -0.92 12.79 1.09
N ILE A 222 -1.97 12.87 0.28
CA ILE A 222 -3.34 12.69 0.71
C ILE A 222 -3.90 11.47 -0.02
N ARG A 223 -4.50 10.54 0.71
CA ARG A 223 -4.94 9.25 0.17
C ARG A 223 -6.26 8.78 0.78
N ARG A 224 -7.13 8.18 -0.03
CA ARG A 224 -8.40 7.57 0.46
C ARG A 224 -9.21 8.51 1.36
N LEU A 225 -9.23 9.79 0.99
CA LEU A 225 -9.83 10.87 1.78
C LEU A 225 -11.07 11.40 1.08
N ARG A 226 -12.03 11.92 1.83
CA ARG A 226 -13.16 12.68 1.25
C ARG A 226 -12.73 14.12 1.01
N ALA A 227 -13.15 14.70 -0.12
CA ALA A 227 -12.95 16.13 -0.39
C ALA A 227 -13.97 16.96 0.41
N GLU A 228 -13.83 16.95 1.73
CA GLU A 228 -14.74 17.59 2.68
C GLU A 228 -14.74 19.12 2.54
N SER A 229 -15.91 19.73 2.71
CA SER A 229 -16.08 21.18 2.74
C SER A 229 -17.11 21.58 3.78
N ILE A 230 -16.83 22.65 4.55
CA ILE A 230 -17.72 23.12 5.62
C ILE A 230 -19.08 23.60 5.08
N HIS A 231 -19.09 24.16 3.87
CA HIS A 231 -20.30 24.71 3.26
C HIS A 231 -21.05 23.72 2.37
N ALA A 232 -20.49 22.53 2.13
CA ALA A 232 -21.14 21.49 1.33
C ALA A 232 -21.72 20.42 2.26
N ALA A 233 -22.86 20.73 2.88
CA ALA A 233 -23.61 19.76 3.70
C ALA A 233 -23.89 18.47 2.90
N GLU A 234 -24.14 18.61 1.60
CA GLU A 234 -24.25 17.49 0.68
C GLU A 234 -23.04 16.57 0.75
N THR A 235 -21.79 17.04 0.75
CA THR A 235 -20.63 16.13 0.76
C THR A 235 -20.35 15.46 2.09
N ASN A 236 -20.89 16.00 3.19
CA ASN A 236 -20.58 15.56 4.55
C ASN A 236 -21.67 14.64 5.12
N ASN A 237 -22.91 14.71 4.63
CA ASN A 237 -24.02 13.90 5.14
C ASN A 237 -23.96 12.47 4.61
N MET A 238 -24.03 11.49 5.52
CA MET A 238 -24.11 10.07 5.18
C MET A 238 -25.47 9.74 4.55
N ARG A 239 -25.48 8.97 3.46
CA ARG A 239 -26.70 8.40 2.85
C ARG A 239 -27.00 7.00 3.35
N PHE A 240 -28.19 6.48 3.02
CA PHE A 240 -28.62 5.11 3.37
C PHE A 240 -27.50 4.07 3.16
N LEU A 241 -27.21 3.28 4.21
CA LEU A 241 -26.14 2.27 4.29
C LEU A 241 -24.68 2.78 4.23
N GLU A 242 -24.47 4.08 4.18
CA GLU A 242 -23.18 4.70 4.51
C GLU A 242 -23.03 4.80 6.03
N PHE A 243 -21.79 4.78 6.51
CA PHE A 243 -21.49 4.67 7.93
C PHE A 243 -20.17 5.36 8.30
N ARG A 244 -19.98 5.61 9.59
CA ARG A 244 -18.72 6.01 10.22
C ARG A 244 -18.46 5.13 11.43
N LEU A 245 -17.20 4.96 11.83
CA LEU A 245 -16.88 4.30 13.10
C LEU A 245 -17.52 5.07 14.27
N SER A 246 -17.91 4.37 15.34
CA SER A 246 -18.44 5.01 16.55
C SER A 246 -18.34 4.09 17.74
N ARG A 247 -17.87 4.58 18.88
CA ARG A 247 -18.08 3.90 20.17
C ARG A 247 -19.59 3.81 20.47
N GLY A 248 -20.03 2.68 21.02
CA GLY A 248 -21.44 2.44 21.36
C GLY A 248 -22.38 2.21 20.17
N GLY A 249 -21.86 2.19 18.93
CA GLY A 249 -22.64 2.02 17.72
C GLY A 249 -23.14 0.59 17.47
N GLN A 250 -23.70 0.37 16.28
CA GLN A 250 -24.07 -0.97 15.81
C GLN A 250 -22.83 -1.78 15.44
N SER A 251 -22.85 -3.09 15.74
CA SER A 251 -21.78 -4.00 15.33
C SER A 251 -21.81 -4.25 13.82
N LEU A 252 -20.66 -4.08 13.16
CA LEU A 252 -20.45 -4.36 11.75
C LEU A 252 -19.14 -5.13 11.57
N ALA A 253 -19.18 -6.20 10.79
CA ALA A 253 -17.99 -6.92 10.37
C ALA A 253 -17.25 -6.09 9.30
N LEU A 254 -16.03 -5.68 9.63
CA LEU A 254 -15.11 -4.97 8.75
C LEU A 254 -13.96 -5.90 8.35
N GLN A 255 -13.26 -5.60 7.26
CA GLN A 255 -12.10 -6.38 6.87
C GLN A 255 -10.95 -6.23 7.88
N ASN A 256 -10.31 -7.34 8.23
CA ASN A 256 -9.20 -7.35 9.19
C ASN A 256 -7.81 -7.13 8.55
N GLY A 257 -7.73 -6.94 7.23
CA GLY A 257 -6.45 -6.78 6.52
C GLY A 257 -5.57 -8.03 6.57
N ALA A 258 -6.18 -9.20 6.77
CA ALA A 258 -5.51 -10.48 6.88
C ALA A 258 -6.35 -11.61 6.29
N GLY A 259 -7.22 -11.34 5.30
CA GLY A 259 -8.02 -12.38 4.65
C GLY A 259 -9.40 -12.64 5.27
N GLY A 260 -9.74 -11.99 6.38
CA GLY A 260 -10.93 -12.26 7.18
C GLY A 260 -11.62 -11.00 7.73
N TRP A 261 -12.34 -11.18 8.83
CA TRP A 261 -13.22 -10.16 9.40
C TRP A 261 -12.82 -9.80 10.83
N VAL A 262 -13.11 -8.57 11.20
CA VAL A 262 -13.06 -8.06 12.57
C VAL A 262 -14.34 -7.31 12.85
N TRP A 263 -15.00 -7.63 13.96
CA TRP A 263 -16.16 -6.86 14.42
C TRP A 263 -15.71 -5.54 15.03
N SER A 264 -16.39 -4.46 14.65
CA SER A 264 -16.25 -3.13 15.24
C SER A 264 -17.62 -2.44 15.32
N THR A 265 -17.70 -1.27 15.94
CA THR A 265 -18.93 -0.52 16.14
C THR A 265 -19.01 0.71 15.22
N VAL A 266 -20.18 0.92 14.61
CA VAL A 266 -20.42 1.95 13.60
C VAL A 266 -21.73 2.69 13.83
N GLU A 267 -21.77 3.94 13.37
CA GLU A 267 -23.00 4.69 13.19
C GLU A 267 -23.37 4.70 11.70
N PHE A 268 -24.58 4.25 11.37
CA PHE A 268 -25.13 4.34 10.03
C PHE A 268 -25.88 5.66 9.81
N SER A 269 -26.00 6.06 8.54
CA SER A 269 -26.93 7.13 8.16
C SER A 269 -28.34 6.86 8.65
N LYS A 270 -29.00 7.90 9.17
CA LYS A 270 -30.41 7.87 9.57
C LYS A 270 -31.38 8.07 8.40
N GLU A 271 -30.86 8.41 7.22
CA GLU A 271 -31.67 8.59 6.01
C GLU A 271 -32.24 7.24 5.56
N ASN A 272 -33.57 7.16 5.38
CA ASN A 272 -34.30 5.95 4.97
C ASN A 272 -34.02 4.73 5.85
N TYR A 273 -33.75 4.96 7.15
CA TYR A 273 -33.38 3.90 8.08
C TYR A 273 -34.53 2.90 8.31
N PRO A 274 -34.31 1.58 8.21
CA PRO A 274 -35.39 0.61 8.38
C PRO A 274 -35.85 0.58 9.85
N ALA A 275 -37.15 0.62 10.10
CA ALA A 275 -37.71 0.63 11.47
C ALA A 275 -37.28 -0.56 12.35
N ARG A 276 -36.86 -1.68 11.73
CA ARG A 276 -36.40 -2.89 12.41
C ARG A 276 -34.95 -2.84 12.92
N TRP A 277 -34.17 -1.81 12.57
CA TRP A 277 -32.77 -1.69 13.00
C TRP A 277 -32.69 -0.86 14.29
N PRO A 278 -31.81 -1.22 15.24
CA PRO A 278 -31.60 -0.43 16.45
C PRO A 278 -31.30 1.03 16.11
N GLN A 279 -32.06 1.96 16.69
CA GLN A 279 -31.85 3.38 16.52
C GLN A 279 -31.17 3.92 17.77
N TYR A 280 -29.90 4.31 17.64
CA TYR A 280 -29.20 5.02 18.69
C TYR A 280 -29.34 6.52 18.45
N SER A 281 -29.76 7.27 19.47
CA SER A 281 -29.70 8.72 19.41
C SER A 281 -28.23 9.17 19.47
N PRO A 282 -27.87 10.35 18.93
CA PRO A 282 -26.52 10.87 19.10
C PRO A 282 -26.15 10.97 20.58
N GLU A 283 -27.11 11.35 21.44
CA GLU A 283 -26.95 11.45 22.88
C GLU A 283 -26.59 10.10 23.52
N ASP A 284 -27.21 9.00 23.08
CA ASP A 284 -26.87 7.65 23.56
C ASP A 284 -25.42 7.27 23.20
N LEU A 285 -25.02 7.55 21.96
CA LEU A 285 -23.66 7.27 21.48
C LEU A 285 -22.61 8.09 22.25
N TYR A 286 -22.89 9.37 22.50
CA TYR A 286 -22.02 10.23 23.30
C TYR A 286 -21.93 9.80 24.76
N SER A 287 -23.07 9.53 25.40
CA SER A 287 -23.11 9.02 26.77
C SER A 287 -22.30 7.73 26.91
N LYS A 288 -22.40 6.83 25.92
CA LYS A 288 -21.61 5.61 25.90
C LYS A 288 -20.11 5.87 25.75
N ALA A 289 -19.72 6.81 24.89
CA ALA A 289 -18.32 7.20 24.73
C ALA A 289 -17.75 7.79 26.02
N GLU A 290 -18.51 8.66 26.71
CA GLU A 290 -18.12 9.26 28.00
C GLU A 290 -17.98 8.21 29.12
N GLN A 291 -18.82 7.17 29.13
CA GLN A 291 -18.68 6.05 30.06
C GLN A 291 -17.35 5.32 29.86
N PHE A 292 -16.98 5.01 28.61
CA PHE A 292 -15.70 4.37 28.32
C PHE A 292 -14.52 5.27 28.66
N ASP A 293 -14.58 6.55 28.30
CA ASP A 293 -13.54 7.51 28.66
C ASP A 293 -13.39 7.61 30.19
N SER A 294 -14.49 7.67 30.93
CA SER A 294 -14.46 7.69 32.40
C SER A 294 -13.76 6.45 32.97
N ALA A 295 -14.12 5.25 32.48
CA ALA A 295 -13.49 3.99 32.89
C ALA A 295 -11.98 3.97 32.60
N ILE A 296 -11.55 4.46 31.43
CA ILE A 296 -10.12 4.57 31.08
C ILE A 296 -9.40 5.50 32.07
N TRP A 297 -9.97 6.67 32.34
CA TRP A 297 -9.30 7.66 33.17
C TRP A 297 -9.27 7.29 34.66
N GLU A 298 -10.28 6.59 35.18
CA GLU A 298 -10.28 6.05 36.54
C GLU A 298 -9.06 5.18 36.84
N GLU A 299 -8.55 4.46 35.84
CA GLU A 299 -7.33 3.64 35.95
C GLU A 299 -6.03 4.44 35.84
N LEU A 300 -6.10 5.74 35.52
CA LEU A 300 -4.93 6.60 35.20
C LEU A 300 -4.82 7.86 36.10
N PRO A 301 -4.92 7.75 37.44
CA PRO A 301 -4.99 8.91 38.33
C PRO A 301 -3.71 9.78 38.31
N GLU A 302 -2.54 9.16 38.13
CA GLU A 302 -1.25 9.88 38.06
C GLU A 302 -1.19 10.81 36.83
N ILE A 303 -1.71 10.35 35.69
CA ILE A 303 -1.72 11.12 34.45
C ILE A 303 -2.75 12.25 34.57
N GLN A 304 -3.91 11.99 35.17
CA GLN A 304 -4.90 13.04 35.46
C GLN A 304 -4.31 14.14 36.35
N HIS A 305 -3.59 13.76 37.41
CA HIS A 305 -2.92 14.71 38.29
C HIS A 305 -1.87 15.55 37.55
N PHE A 306 -1.08 14.91 36.67
CA PHE A 306 -0.10 15.61 35.84
C PHE A 306 -0.76 16.65 34.91
N ILE A 307 -1.88 16.31 34.27
CA ILE A 307 -2.61 17.24 33.40
C ILE A 307 -3.14 18.42 34.22
N ALA A 308 -3.72 18.16 35.39
CA ALA A 308 -4.29 19.18 36.27
C ALA A 308 -3.25 20.15 36.85
N THR A 309 -2.01 19.68 37.08
CA THR A 309 -0.92 20.50 37.62
C THR A 309 -0.04 21.16 36.55
N SER A 310 -0.09 20.65 35.32
CA SER A 310 0.64 21.24 34.20
C SER A 310 -0.02 22.53 33.74
N PRO A 311 0.76 23.58 33.40
CA PRO A 311 0.18 24.79 32.82
C PRO A 311 -0.50 24.41 31.50
N THR A 312 -1.82 24.59 31.43
CA THR A 312 -2.57 24.34 30.20
C THR A 312 -1.94 25.18 29.09
N PRO A 313 -1.41 24.57 28.02
CA PRO A 313 -0.86 25.34 26.94
C PRO A 313 -2.00 26.22 26.40
N PRO A 314 -1.78 27.53 26.21
CA PRO A 314 -2.84 28.40 25.72
C PRO A 314 -3.38 27.77 24.44
N GLN A 315 -4.69 27.50 24.40
CA GLN A 315 -5.33 27.24 23.11
C GLN A 315 -4.91 28.36 22.18
N PRO A 316 -4.55 28.10 20.91
CA PRO A 316 -4.11 29.16 20.02
C PRO A 316 -5.18 30.27 19.99
N GLN A 317 -4.94 31.37 20.70
CA GLN A 317 -5.97 32.32 21.19
C GLN A 317 -6.58 33.17 20.05
N THR A 318 -6.27 32.82 18.80
CA THR A 318 -6.50 33.64 17.60
C THR A 318 -6.92 32.82 16.38
N LEU A 319 -7.24 31.54 16.52
CA LEU A 319 -7.78 30.73 15.42
C LEU A 319 -9.26 31.06 15.19
N ARG A 320 -9.54 32.06 14.34
CA ARG A 320 -10.88 32.64 14.23
C ARG A 320 -11.85 31.85 13.36
N ASN A 321 -11.39 31.14 12.32
CA ASN A 321 -12.28 30.38 11.43
C ASN A 321 -11.67 29.05 10.98
N SER A 322 -12.53 28.05 10.72
CA SER A 322 -12.14 26.85 9.98
C SER A 322 -12.24 27.16 8.48
N PRO A 323 -11.23 26.79 7.65
CA PRO A 323 -11.26 27.08 6.23
C PRO A 323 -12.38 26.28 5.56
N SER A 324 -13.09 26.91 4.63
CA SER A 324 -14.17 26.26 3.87
C SER A 324 -13.69 25.03 3.09
N MET A 325 -12.43 25.03 2.64
CA MET A 325 -11.77 23.96 1.90
C MET A 325 -10.41 23.62 2.56
N PRO A 326 -10.39 22.82 3.64
CA PRO A 326 -9.17 22.53 4.41
C PRO A 326 -8.03 21.96 3.57
N LEU A 327 -8.35 21.04 2.66
CA LEU A 327 -7.37 20.45 1.74
C LEU A 327 -6.68 21.50 0.86
N SER A 328 -7.45 22.43 0.30
CA SER A 328 -6.90 23.50 -0.54
C SER A 328 -6.04 24.45 0.28
N CYS A 329 -6.48 24.80 1.51
CA CYS A 329 -5.75 25.67 2.42
C CYS A 329 -4.36 25.10 2.79
N ILE A 330 -4.27 23.81 3.14
CA ILE A 330 -2.99 23.16 3.45
C ILE A 330 -2.03 23.22 2.26
N ILE A 331 -2.52 22.92 1.06
CA ILE A 331 -1.71 22.91 -0.16
C ILE A 331 -1.24 24.32 -0.51
N GLU A 332 -2.15 25.30 -0.51
CA GLU A 332 -1.87 26.69 -0.86
C GLU A 332 -0.84 27.31 0.08
N LYS A 333 -1.03 27.14 1.39
CA LYS A 333 -0.09 27.65 2.39
C LYS A 333 1.29 26.98 2.31
N SER A 334 1.41 25.81 1.67
CA SER A 334 2.68 25.11 1.47
C SER A 334 3.39 25.47 0.16
N SER A 335 2.85 26.41 -0.61
CA SER A 335 3.25 26.69 -1.99
C SER A 335 4.75 26.94 -2.22
N SER A 336 5.41 27.65 -1.31
CA SER A 336 6.81 28.06 -1.44
C SER A 336 7.81 26.90 -1.26
N SER A 337 7.49 25.92 -0.42
CA SER A 337 8.38 24.79 -0.09
C SER A 337 8.01 23.47 -0.78
N LEU A 338 6.79 23.35 -1.32
CA LEU A 338 6.28 22.07 -1.83
C LEU A 338 7.09 21.57 -3.04
N THR A 339 7.58 20.34 -2.93
CA THR A 339 8.30 19.62 -4.01
C THR A 339 7.53 18.41 -4.50
N ASN A 340 6.66 17.83 -3.67
CA ASN A 340 5.86 16.65 -3.98
C ASN A 340 4.41 16.83 -3.52
N LEU A 341 3.47 16.73 -4.47
CA LEU A 341 2.03 16.69 -4.20
C LEU A 341 1.44 15.38 -4.73
N SER A 342 0.90 14.55 -3.84
CA SER A 342 0.24 13.29 -4.20
C SER A 342 -1.19 13.26 -3.67
N LEU A 343 -2.16 13.16 -4.59
CA LEU A 343 -3.59 13.07 -4.33
C LEU A 343 -4.11 11.73 -4.86
N ASP A 344 -4.27 10.77 -3.96
CA ASP A 344 -4.51 9.38 -4.30
C ASP A 344 -5.90 8.91 -3.88
N TRP A 345 -6.77 8.60 -4.83
CA TRP A 345 -8.10 8.05 -4.55
C TRP A 345 -8.92 8.96 -3.62
N ILE A 346 -8.90 10.25 -3.93
CA ILE A 346 -9.71 11.23 -3.22
C ILE A 346 -11.16 11.07 -3.68
N LEU A 347 -12.07 10.90 -2.73
CA LEU A 347 -13.51 10.81 -2.98
C LEU A 347 -14.02 12.24 -3.21
N TRP A 348 -14.06 12.62 -4.48
CA TRP A 348 -14.45 13.94 -4.96
C TRP A 348 -15.96 14.16 -5.00
N ARG A 349 -16.73 13.07 -5.04
CA ARG A 349 -18.18 13.08 -5.28
C ARG A 349 -18.89 12.18 -4.26
N GLN A 350 -20.14 12.51 -3.96
CA GLN A 350 -21.03 11.58 -3.26
C GLN A 350 -21.50 10.45 -4.18
N ARG A 351 -21.93 9.33 -3.58
CA ARG A 351 -22.52 8.22 -4.32
C ARG A 351 -23.79 8.68 -5.04
N GLY A 352 -23.85 8.45 -6.35
CA GLY A 352 -24.99 8.84 -7.20
C GLY A 352 -25.02 10.30 -7.62
N SER A 353 -23.97 11.09 -7.32
CA SER A 353 -23.80 12.46 -7.84
C SER A 353 -22.80 12.47 -8.99
N GLU A 354 -23.24 12.86 -10.19
CA GLU A 354 -22.37 12.88 -11.37
C GLU A 354 -21.51 14.15 -11.44
N ASN A 355 -22.04 15.32 -11.07
CA ASN A 355 -21.30 16.58 -11.15
C ASN A 355 -21.59 17.47 -9.93
N SER A 356 -20.53 17.83 -9.18
CA SER A 356 -20.61 18.79 -8.07
C SER A 356 -19.85 20.08 -8.43
N PRO A 357 -20.49 21.26 -8.39
CA PRO A 357 -19.81 22.54 -8.59
C PRO A 357 -18.60 22.75 -7.66
N ALA A 358 -18.67 22.22 -6.43
CA ALA A 358 -17.59 22.30 -5.45
C ALA A 358 -16.32 21.58 -5.93
N LEU A 359 -16.48 20.44 -6.62
CA LEU A 359 -15.36 19.69 -7.16
C LEU A 359 -14.66 20.46 -8.29
N THR A 360 -15.44 20.99 -9.25
CA THR A 360 -14.90 21.80 -10.35
C THR A 360 -14.15 23.02 -9.81
N ASN A 361 -14.70 23.68 -8.79
CA ASN A 361 -14.03 24.78 -8.11
C ASN A 361 -12.70 24.35 -7.47
N THR A 362 -12.68 23.20 -6.77
CA THR A 362 -11.45 22.66 -6.16
C THR A 362 -10.35 22.44 -7.19
N MET A 363 -10.69 21.86 -8.34
CA MET A 363 -9.74 21.62 -9.43
C MET A 363 -9.25 22.92 -10.07
N HIS A 364 -10.12 23.92 -10.23
CA HIS A 364 -9.73 25.24 -10.72
C HIS A 364 -8.80 25.97 -9.74
N VAL A 365 -9.09 25.91 -8.44
CA VAL A 365 -8.23 26.50 -7.40
C VAL A 365 -6.85 25.84 -7.46
N LEU A 366 -6.77 24.52 -7.51
CA LEU A 366 -5.50 23.79 -7.63
C LEU A 366 -4.71 24.17 -8.89
N ALA A 367 -5.37 24.28 -10.05
CA ALA A 367 -4.73 24.67 -11.31
C ALA A 367 -4.16 26.10 -11.31
N ARG A 368 -4.67 26.98 -10.43
CA ARG A 368 -4.18 28.36 -10.27
C ARG A 368 -3.05 28.49 -9.25
N MET A 369 -2.80 27.47 -8.43
CA MET A 369 -1.69 27.48 -7.49
C MET A 369 -0.33 27.45 -8.22
N ARG A 370 0.70 28.00 -7.58
CA ARG A 370 2.06 28.07 -8.12
C ARG A 370 3.05 27.57 -7.07
N PHE A 371 3.88 26.62 -7.47
CA PHE A 371 4.79 25.84 -6.63
C PHE A 371 6.21 25.90 -7.21
N PRO A 372 7.04 26.90 -6.87
CA PRO A 372 8.33 27.13 -7.52
C PRO A 372 9.32 25.95 -7.50
N ASN A 373 9.11 25.00 -6.59
CA ASN A 373 9.97 23.86 -6.35
C ASN A 373 9.33 22.50 -6.67
N LEU A 374 8.15 22.48 -7.28
CA LEU A 374 7.42 21.26 -7.58
C LEU A 374 8.17 20.37 -8.57
N ARG A 375 8.41 19.12 -8.15
CA ARG A 375 9.05 18.07 -8.96
C ARG A 375 8.13 16.89 -9.22
N SER A 376 7.13 16.67 -8.37
CA SER A 376 6.14 15.62 -8.53
C SER A 376 4.73 16.16 -8.41
N LEU A 377 3.90 15.86 -9.41
CA LEU A 377 2.46 15.99 -9.31
C LEU A 377 1.83 14.63 -9.59
N GLN A 378 1.05 14.12 -8.63
CA GLN A 378 0.35 12.87 -8.80
C GLN A 378 -1.11 13.03 -8.41
N ILE A 379 -2.01 12.74 -9.35
CA ILE A 379 -3.45 12.62 -9.11
C ILE A 379 -3.93 11.28 -9.67
N ARG A 380 -4.43 10.42 -8.79
CA ARG A 380 -4.77 9.02 -9.12
C ARG A 380 -6.20 8.70 -8.78
N ASN A 381 -6.97 8.18 -9.73
CA ASN A 381 -8.43 8.22 -9.60
C ASN A 381 -9.17 6.97 -10.15
N ALA A 382 -8.47 5.87 -10.41
CA ALA A 382 -8.98 4.69 -11.11
C ALA A 382 -9.89 3.68 -10.36
N VAL A 383 -10.30 3.90 -9.10
CA VAL A 383 -10.77 2.76 -8.27
C VAL A 383 -12.28 2.69 -8.07
N VAL A 384 -12.92 3.80 -7.72
CA VAL A 384 -14.38 3.85 -7.55
C VAL A 384 -14.93 5.08 -8.27
N PRO A 385 -16.20 5.10 -8.74
CA PRO A 385 -16.75 6.24 -9.48
C PRO A 385 -16.61 7.59 -8.74
N GLN A 386 -16.67 7.57 -7.41
CA GLN A 386 -16.53 8.74 -6.55
C GLN A 386 -15.14 9.38 -6.62
N THR A 387 -14.12 8.65 -7.08
CA THR A 387 -12.78 9.21 -7.29
C THR A 387 -12.62 9.88 -8.65
N ALA A 388 -13.67 10.02 -9.47
CA ALA A 388 -13.55 10.64 -10.79
C ALA A 388 -13.33 12.14 -10.80
N LEU A 389 -12.31 12.57 -11.57
CA LEU A 389 -12.11 13.96 -11.94
C LEU A 389 -13.34 14.50 -12.68
N PRO A 390 -13.71 15.78 -12.51
CA PRO A 390 -14.78 16.41 -13.28
C PRO A 390 -14.62 16.23 -14.78
N ASP A 391 -15.75 16.26 -15.47
CA ASP A 391 -15.72 16.43 -16.91
C ASP A 391 -15.16 17.79 -17.30
N GLY A 392 -14.48 17.84 -18.44
CA GLY A 392 -13.79 19.03 -18.93
C GLY A 392 -12.41 19.30 -18.32
N VAL A 393 -11.97 18.52 -17.31
CA VAL A 393 -10.61 18.63 -16.76
C VAL A 393 -9.65 17.77 -17.57
N TYR A 394 -8.87 18.42 -18.44
CA TYR A 394 -7.86 17.79 -19.30
C TYR A 394 -6.48 18.40 -19.09
N LEU A 395 -5.46 17.57 -18.88
CA LEU A 395 -4.14 18.03 -18.46
C LEU A 395 -3.50 19.03 -19.44
N PHE A 396 -3.61 18.78 -20.75
CA PHE A 396 -2.95 19.58 -21.79
C PHE A 396 -3.87 20.52 -22.58
N GLU A 397 -5.17 20.54 -22.27
CA GLU A 397 -6.17 21.30 -23.05
C GLU A 397 -7.18 22.06 -22.17
N SER A 398 -6.99 22.06 -20.84
CA SER A 398 -7.81 22.83 -19.89
C SER A 398 -6.94 23.79 -19.05
N THR A 399 -7.47 24.30 -17.93
CA THR A 399 -6.74 25.19 -17.00
C THR A 399 -5.44 24.59 -16.46
N PHE A 400 -5.29 23.26 -16.49
CA PHE A 400 -4.05 22.60 -16.09
C PHE A 400 -2.89 22.76 -17.09
N LEU A 401 -3.13 23.20 -18.33
CA LEU A 401 -2.05 23.49 -19.27
C LEU A 401 -1.17 24.63 -18.73
N GLU A 402 -1.79 25.74 -18.30
CA GLU A 402 -1.08 26.86 -17.69
C GLU A 402 -0.40 26.46 -16.38
N PHE A 403 -1.04 25.58 -15.60
CA PHE A 403 -0.41 24.99 -14.43
C PHE A 403 0.91 24.32 -14.82
N LEU A 404 0.91 23.39 -15.78
CA LEU A 404 2.14 22.67 -16.13
C LEU A 404 3.23 23.58 -16.70
N GLU A 405 2.87 24.59 -17.50
CA GLU A 405 3.81 25.59 -18.01
C GLU A 405 4.50 26.37 -16.87
N ALA A 406 3.79 26.64 -15.78
CA ALA A 406 4.34 27.33 -14.62
C ALA A 406 5.24 26.43 -13.73
N HIS A 407 5.29 25.12 -13.99
CA HIS A 407 6.03 24.14 -13.18
C HIS A 407 7.06 23.36 -14.00
N PRO A 408 8.10 24.02 -14.57
CA PRO A 408 9.05 23.39 -15.49
C PRO A 408 9.97 22.34 -14.85
N LYS A 409 10.03 22.27 -13.51
CA LYS A 409 10.87 21.32 -12.76
C LYS A 409 10.21 19.95 -12.55
N LEU A 410 9.01 19.72 -13.11
CA LEU A 410 8.30 18.45 -13.00
C LEU A 410 9.08 17.31 -13.64
N GLN A 411 9.38 16.29 -12.85
CA GLN A 411 10.10 15.09 -13.25
C GLN A 411 9.26 13.81 -13.02
N CYS A 412 8.20 13.89 -12.20
CA CYS A 412 7.23 12.82 -12.01
C CYS A 412 5.80 13.31 -12.22
N LEU A 413 5.03 12.56 -13.01
CA LEU A 413 3.65 12.87 -13.36
C LEU A 413 2.77 11.61 -13.21
N ALA A 414 1.71 11.70 -12.41
CA ALA A 414 0.63 10.73 -12.42
C ALA A 414 -0.70 11.40 -12.76
N TRP A 415 -1.39 10.88 -13.76
CA TRP A 415 -2.68 11.42 -14.22
C TRP A 415 -3.52 10.34 -14.91
N PRO A 416 -4.86 10.42 -14.89
CA PRO A 416 -5.70 9.49 -15.63
C PRO A 416 -5.44 9.55 -17.15
N LEU A 417 -5.21 8.40 -17.77
CA LEU A 417 -4.78 8.29 -19.18
C LEU A 417 -5.77 8.96 -20.14
N ASP A 418 -7.06 8.77 -19.91
CA ASP A 418 -8.15 9.33 -20.72
C ASP A 418 -8.46 10.80 -20.39
N ARG A 419 -7.66 11.45 -19.53
CA ARG A 419 -7.80 12.86 -19.13
C ARG A 419 -6.56 13.71 -19.44
N PHE A 420 -5.65 13.23 -20.29
CA PHE A 420 -4.54 14.05 -20.81
C PHE A 420 -5.02 15.05 -21.87
N TYR A 421 -5.80 14.56 -22.84
CA TYR A 421 -6.36 15.31 -23.96
C TYR A 421 -7.88 15.18 -23.98
N SER A 422 -8.58 16.16 -24.55
CA SER A 422 -9.99 16.07 -24.88
C SER A 422 -10.22 15.16 -26.11
N HIS A 423 -11.43 14.65 -26.28
CA HIS A 423 -11.81 14.01 -27.55
C HIS A 423 -12.10 15.05 -28.64
N THR A 424 -12.41 16.29 -28.24
CA THR A 424 -12.58 17.42 -29.16
C THR A 424 -11.24 18.05 -29.50
N ARG A 425 -11.10 18.51 -30.76
CA ARG A 425 -9.90 19.20 -31.20
C ARG A 425 -9.82 20.59 -30.57
N SER A 426 -8.73 20.86 -29.86
CA SER A 426 -8.46 22.15 -29.24
C SER A 426 -8.11 23.25 -30.26
N SER A 427 -8.10 24.51 -29.83
CA SER A 427 -7.71 25.64 -30.69
C SER A 427 -6.25 25.53 -31.15
N LYS A 428 -5.89 26.21 -32.26
CA LYS A 428 -4.50 26.18 -32.77
C LYS A 428 -3.48 26.70 -31.75
N ASP A 429 -3.86 27.69 -30.94
CA ASP A 429 -3.02 28.24 -29.87
C ASP A 429 -2.73 27.19 -28.79
N VAL A 430 -3.78 26.55 -28.26
CA VAL A 430 -3.67 25.50 -27.24
C VAL A 430 -2.83 24.32 -27.74
N GLN A 431 -3.01 23.91 -29.00
CA GLN A 431 -2.17 22.87 -29.61
C GLN A 431 -0.68 23.26 -29.67
N SER A 432 -0.39 24.52 -30.02
CA SER A 432 0.98 25.03 -30.09
C SER A 432 1.66 25.04 -28.72
N ARG A 433 0.96 25.53 -27.70
CA ARG A 433 1.41 25.54 -26.30
C ARG A 433 1.63 24.12 -25.76
N SER A 434 0.66 23.24 -25.96
CA SER A 434 0.75 21.82 -25.59
C SER A 434 1.98 21.15 -26.21
N ARG A 435 2.24 21.32 -27.51
CA ARG A 435 3.45 20.76 -28.16
C ARG A 435 4.75 21.27 -27.57
N LYS A 436 4.84 22.56 -27.24
CA LYS A 436 6.03 23.14 -26.57
C LYS A 436 6.23 22.50 -25.19
N LEU A 437 5.15 22.33 -24.44
CA LEU A 437 5.20 21.68 -23.12
C LEU A 437 5.60 20.21 -23.24
N VAL A 438 5.05 19.45 -24.19
CA VAL A 438 5.45 18.05 -24.45
C VAL A 438 6.93 17.96 -24.83
N ALA A 439 7.42 18.88 -25.67
CA ALA A 439 8.85 18.96 -26.00
C ALA A 439 9.71 19.21 -24.75
N HIS A 440 9.29 20.11 -23.85
CA HIS A 440 9.97 20.33 -22.57
C HIS A 440 9.95 19.06 -21.70
N LEU A 441 8.78 18.48 -21.47
CA LEU A 441 8.58 17.27 -20.66
C LEU A 441 9.43 16.10 -21.16
N SER A 442 9.62 15.97 -22.48
CA SER A 442 10.47 14.92 -23.06
C SER A 442 11.90 14.91 -22.50
N THR A 443 12.38 16.09 -22.05
CA THR A 443 13.74 16.32 -21.55
C THR A 443 13.84 16.34 -20.04
N VAL A 444 12.73 16.29 -19.28
CA VAL A 444 12.76 16.37 -17.81
C VAL A 444 12.02 15.24 -17.10
N LEU A 445 11.00 14.64 -17.72
CA LEU A 445 10.16 13.63 -17.10
C LEU A 445 10.87 12.27 -17.02
N THR A 446 11.01 11.73 -15.81
CA THR A 446 11.65 10.44 -15.53
C THR A 446 10.67 9.38 -15.06
N ASP A 447 9.57 9.78 -14.41
CA ASP A 447 8.59 8.88 -13.82
C ASP A 447 7.19 9.22 -14.33
N LEU A 448 6.55 8.25 -14.99
CA LEU A 448 5.23 8.42 -15.58
C LEU A 448 4.27 7.36 -15.05
N ARG A 449 3.12 7.81 -14.57
CA ARG A 449 2.07 6.93 -14.10
C ARG A 449 0.74 7.27 -14.77
N LEU A 450 0.10 6.23 -15.30
CA LEU A 450 -1.13 6.31 -16.05
C LEU A 450 -2.13 5.32 -15.45
N ASP A 451 -3.35 5.80 -15.23
CA ASP A 451 -4.44 4.95 -14.76
C ASP A 451 -5.76 5.21 -15.49
N THR A 452 -6.61 4.18 -15.57
CA THR A 452 -8.02 4.28 -15.99
C THR A 452 -8.88 3.47 -15.04
N TYR A 453 -10.19 3.73 -15.01
CA TYR A 453 -11.12 2.99 -14.14
C TYR A 453 -11.05 1.49 -14.35
N TYR A 454 -11.02 0.72 -13.26
CA TYR A 454 -11.20 -0.73 -13.33
C TYR A 454 -12.59 -1.07 -13.87
N HIS A 455 -12.64 -2.04 -14.77
CA HIS A 455 -13.88 -2.67 -15.20
C HIS A 455 -14.07 -3.98 -14.40
N SER A 456 -15.27 -4.19 -13.85
CA SER A 456 -15.56 -5.36 -12.99
C SER A 456 -15.35 -6.71 -13.67
N SER A 457 -15.46 -6.77 -15.00
CA SER A 457 -15.30 -7.96 -15.84
C SER A 457 -13.86 -8.20 -16.32
N GLY A 458 -12.94 -7.28 -16.05
CA GLY A 458 -11.56 -7.31 -16.57
C GLY A 458 -11.31 -6.31 -17.70
N GLU A 459 -10.03 -6.13 -18.04
CA GLU A 459 -9.61 -5.35 -19.21
C GLU A 459 -9.80 -6.16 -20.50
N THR A 460 -10.30 -5.50 -21.55
CA THR A 460 -10.39 -6.11 -22.89
C THR A 460 -9.01 -6.18 -23.55
N VAL A 461 -8.86 -7.07 -24.55
CA VAL A 461 -7.65 -7.08 -25.39
C VAL A 461 -7.60 -5.80 -26.22
N THR A 462 -8.73 -5.42 -26.82
CA THR A 462 -8.90 -4.21 -27.64
C THR A 462 -10.22 -3.52 -27.25
N ASP A 463 -10.24 -2.19 -27.23
CA ASP A 463 -11.48 -1.45 -27.00
C ASP A 463 -12.27 -1.24 -28.31
N GLU A 464 -13.29 -2.07 -28.49
CA GLU A 464 -14.24 -2.03 -29.61
C GLU A 464 -15.58 -1.40 -29.23
N SER A 465 -15.65 -0.68 -28.10
CA SER A 465 -16.89 -0.08 -27.63
C SER A 465 -17.51 0.83 -28.69
N ILE A 466 -18.82 0.70 -28.86
CA ILE A 466 -19.66 1.50 -29.78
C ILE A 466 -20.45 2.59 -29.04
N ASP A 467 -20.49 2.51 -27.71
CA ASP A 467 -21.09 3.56 -26.88
C ASP A 467 -20.32 4.88 -27.03
N THR A 468 -21.04 5.99 -27.14
CA THR A 468 -20.44 7.31 -27.41
C THR A 468 -19.46 7.74 -26.32
N GLU A 469 -19.76 7.48 -25.04
CA GLU A 469 -18.87 7.88 -23.95
C GLU A 469 -17.59 7.04 -23.94
N GLN A 470 -17.72 5.72 -24.13
CA GLN A 470 -16.59 4.81 -24.22
C GLN A 470 -15.72 5.10 -25.45
N GLU A 471 -16.34 5.38 -26.60
CA GLU A 471 -15.64 5.82 -27.80
C GLU A 471 -14.85 7.10 -27.56
N GLN A 472 -15.43 8.10 -26.89
CA GLN A 472 -14.72 9.33 -26.54
C GLN A 472 -13.53 9.04 -25.61
N ARG A 473 -13.70 8.16 -24.62
CA ARG A 473 -12.59 7.71 -23.75
C ARG A 473 -11.48 7.06 -24.58
N ARG A 474 -11.83 6.15 -25.51
CA ARG A 474 -10.90 5.52 -26.45
C ARG A 474 -10.13 6.54 -27.28
N VAL A 475 -10.82 7.52 -27.87
CA VAL A 475 -10.17 8.61 -28.63
C VAL A 475 -9.15 9.35 -27.76
N ARG A 476 -9.50 9.70 -26.52
CA ARG A 476 -8.59 10.41 -25.60
C ARG A 476 -7.32 9.60 -25.28
N ARG A 477 -7.46 8.31 -24.98
CA ARG A 477 -6.31 7.42 -24.72
C ARG A 477 -5.43 7.24 -25.96
N ARG A 478 -6.03 7.07 -27.14
CA ARG A 478 -5.30 6.96 -28.42
C ARG A 478 -4.58 8.26 -28.81
N ARG A 479 -5.14 9.43 -28.48
CA ARG A 479 -4.43 10.72 -28.60
C ARG A 479 -3.20 10.78 -27.71
N PHE A 480 -3.26 10.27 -26.48
CA PHE A 480 -2.06 10.18 -25.64
C PHE A 480 -0.95 9.34 -26.29
N ILE A 481 -1.32 8.18 -26.85
CA ILE A 481 -0.40 7.24 -27.52
C ILE A 481 0.26 7.88 -28.76
N SER A 482 -0.44 8.72 -29.51
CA SER A 482 0.08 9.33 -30.74
C SER A 482 0.70 10.72 -30.56
N GLU A 483 0.20 11.52 -29.60
CA GLU A 483 0.57 12.94 -29.45
C GLU A 483 1.50 13.22 -28.25
N PHE A 484 1.66 12.28 -27.30
CA PHE A 484 2.54 12.45 -26.14
C PHE A 484 3.66 11.42 -26.06
N ALA A 485 3.31 10.13 -25.93
CA ALA A 485 4.27 9.06 -25.67
C ALA A 485 5.45 9.00 -26.67
N PRO A 486 5.24 9.15 -28.00
CA PRO A 486 6.31 9.02 -28.99
C PRO A 486 7.41 10.07 -28.89
N PHE A 487 7.14 11.17 -28.19
CA PHE A 487 8.07 12.29 -28.03
C PHE A 487 8.95 12.16 -26.79
N MET A 488 8.61 11.28 -25.85
CA MET A 488 9.36 11.13 -24.60
C MET A 488 10.73 10.50 -24.85
N ARG A 489 11.75 10.92 -24.09
CA ARG A 489 13.14 10.44 -24.23
C ARG A 489 13.79 10.00 -22.92
N ARG A 490 13.27 10.43 -21.76
CA ARG A 490 13.93 10.26 -20.45
C ARG A 490 13.18 9.42 -19.43
N ILE A 491 12.03 8.88 -19.78
CA ILE A 491 11.24 8.09 -18.83
C ILE A 491 12.06 6.84 -18.46
N GLU A 492 12.25 6.63 -17.16
CA GLU A 492 12.93 5.44 -16.63
C GLU A 492 11.95 4.51 -15.93
N GLN A 493 10.83 5.05 -15.42
CA GLN A 493 9.82 4.28 -14.70
C GLN A 493 8.44 4.57 -15.25
N ILE A 494 7.72 3.51 -15.62
CA ILE A 494 6.35 3.61 -16.08
C ILE A 494 5.44 2.68 -15.30
N LYS A 495 4.28 3.21 -14.90
CA LYS A 495 3.20 2.45 -14.29
C LYS A 495 1.91 2.63 -15.07
N LEU A 496 1.38 1.51 -15.57
CA LEU A 496 0.09 1.41 -16.24
C LEU A 496 -0.85 0.61 -15.33
N GLU A 497 -1.90 1.26 -14.85
CA GLU A 497 -2.84 0.66 -13.90
C GLU A 497 -4.29 0.76 -14.36
N GLY A 498 -5.12 -0.21 -13.97
CA GLY A 498 -6.55 -0.17 -14.16
C GLY A 498 -7.00 -0.65 -15.53
N GLY A 499 -8.18 -0.18 -15.95
CA GLY A 499 -8.95 -0.65 -17.10
C GLY A 499 -8.35 -0.39 -18.49
N ILE A 500 -7.03 -0.22 -18.63
CA ILE A 500 -6.41 0.11 -19.91
C ILE A 500 -6.40 -1.16 -20.77
N PRO A 501 -6.96 -1.13 -22.00
CA PRO A 501 -6.93 -2.25 -22.92
C PRO A 501 -5.50 -2.76 -23.17
N ARG A 502 -5.35 -4.06 -23.41
CA ARG A 502 -4.02 -4.69 -23.53
C ARG A 502 -3.23 -4.18 -24.74
N ASP A 503 -3.89 -3.99 -25.88
CA ASP A 503 -3.28 -3.42 -27.08
C ASP A 503 -2.78 -1.99 -26.83
N GLU A 504 -3.56 -1.17 -26.12
CA GLU A 504 -3.16 0.19 -25.73
C GLU A 504 -1.97 0.18 -24.76
N LYS A 505 -1.93 -0.75 -23.78
CA LYS A 505 -0.73 -0.94 -22.92
C LYS A 505 0.51 -1.27 -23.76
N ARG A 506 0.38 -2.14 -24.78
CA ARG A 506 1.45 -2.46 -25.73
C ARG A 506 1.87 -1.23 -26.53
N GLU A 507 0.94 -0.49 -27.11
CA GLU A 507 1.24 0.67 -27.95
C GLU A 507 1.85 1.84 -27.16
N ILE A 508 1.46 2.05 -25.89
CA ILE A 508 2.13 3.01 -25.00
C ILE A 508 3.61 2.63 -24.85
N LEU A 509 3.90 1.35 -24.61
CA LEU A 509 5.28 0.90 -24.42
C LEU A 509 6.06 0.92 -25.74
N ARG A 510 5.46 0.58 -26.88
CA ARG A 510 6.12 0.76 -28.20
C ARG A 510 6.38 2.24 -28.53
N ALA A 511 5.46 3.13 -28.17
CA ALA A 511 5.64 4.57 -28.37
C ALA A 511 6.84 5.11 -27.58
N LEU A 512 7.13 4.51 -26.42
CA LEU A 512 8.22 4.92 -25.54
C LEU A 512 9.58 4.31 -25.88
N HIS A 513 9.76 3.66 -27.04
CA HIS A 513 10.99 2.91 -27.39
C HIS A 513 12.30 3.72 -27.29
N PHE A 514 12.25 5.05 -27.37
CA PHE A 514 13.42 5.91 -27.14
C PHE A 514 13.78 6.12 -25.66
N CYS A 515 12.93 5.71 -24.73
CA CYS A 515 13.11 5.89 -23.29
C CYS A 515 13.86 4.70 -22.68
N PRO A 516 14.83 4.94 -21.77
CA PRO A 516 15.57 3.88 -21.11
C PRO A 516 14.77 3.28 -19.93
N LEU A 517 13.66 2.61 -20.21
CA LEU A 517 12.80 2.05 -19.17
C LEU A 517 13.56 1.04 -18.31
N LYS A 518 13.74 1.35 -17.03
CA LYS A 518 14.33 0.48 -16.00
C LYS A 518 13.27 -0.25 -15.20
N LYS A 519 12.08 0.34 -15.06
CA LYS A 519 10.96 -0.22 -14.29
C LYS A 519 9.65 -0.12 -15.04
N ILE A 520 9.00 -1.26 -15.24
CA ILE A 520 7.68 -1.34 -15.88
C ILE A 520 6.72 -2.01 -14.90
N VAL A 521 5.65 -1.30 -14.56
CA VAL A 521 4.60 -1.77 -13.65
C VAL A 521 3.29 -1.84 -14.40
N LEU A 522 2.78 -3.06 -14.59
CA LEU A 522 1.49 -3.34 -15.21
C LEU A 522 0.55 -3.92 -14.14
N ILE A 523 -0.54 -3.22 -13.86
CA ILE A 523 -1.54 -3.63 -12.86
C ILE A 523 -2.91 -3.60 -13.51
N GLY A 524 -3.67 -4.68 -13.39
CA GLY A 524 -5.04 -4.80 -13.85
C GLY A 524 -5.83 -5.83 -13.04
N VAL A 525 -7.08 -6.04 -13.42
CA VAL A 525 -7.89 -7.18 -12.96
C VAL A 525 -7.44 -8.45 -13.68
N THR A 526 -7.16 -8.35 -14.97
CA THR A 526 -6.61 -9.41 -15.84
C THR A 526 -5.09 -9.40 -15.86
N PHE A 527 -4.49 -10.58 -16.04
CA PHE A 527 -3.06 -10.74 -16.12
C PHE A 527 -2.52 -10.02 -17.36
N PRO A 528 -1.64 -9.00 -17.19
CA PRO A 528 -1.36 -8.06 -18.27
C PRO A 528 -0.60 -8.67 -19.45
N VAL A 529 0.02 -9.85 -19.28
CA VAL A 529 0.85 -10.48 -20.32
C VAL A 529 0.03 -11.28 -21.33
N GLY A 530 -1.09 -11.84 -20.92
CA GLY A 530 -1.85 -12.82 -21.70
C GLY A 530 -2.73 -13.70 -20.82
N ASN A 531 -3.81 -14.21 -21.38
CA ASN A 531 -4.74 -15.10 -20.68
C ASN A 531 -4.25 -16.56 -20.74
N THR A 532 -3.94 -17.14 -19.58
CA THR A 532 -3.54 -18.55 -19.48
C THR A 532 -4.69 -19.52 -19.28
N TRP A 533 -5.93 -19.05 -19.09
CA TRP A 533 -7.06 -19.90 -18.72
C TRP A 533 -7.94 -20.30 -19.91
N GLY A 534 -7.58 -19.90 -21.13
CA GLY A 534 -8.40 -20.12 -22.31
C GLY A 534 -9.65 -19.23 -22.35
N GLN A 535 -10.46 -19.38 -23.38
CA GLN A 535 -11.65 -18.55 -23.58
C GLN A 535 -12.57 -18.61 -22.36
N LYS A 536 -12.97 -17.43 -21.83
CA LYS A 536 -13.83 -17.31 -20.64
C LYS A 536 -13.36 -18.12 -19.43
N GLY A 537 -12.06 -18.47 -19.36
CA GLY A 537 -11.49 -19.27 -18.27
C GLY A 537 -11.83 -20.77 -18.29
N GLU A 538 -12.15 -21.35 -19.46
CA GLU A 538 -12.47 -22.77 -19.63
C GLU A 538 -11.45 -23.72 -18.97
N HIS A 539 -10.16 -23.55 -19.24
CA HIS A 539 -9.13 -24.42 -18.68
C HIS A 539 -8.99 -24.29 -17.16
N LEU A 540 -9.33 -23.13 -16.58
CA LEU A 540 -9.33 -23.00 -15.12
C LEU A 540 -10.48 -23.80 -14.50
N ARG A 541 -11.65 -23.84 -15.15
CA ARG A 541 -12.80 -24.61 -14.64
C ARG A 541 -12.52 -26.10 -14.57
N ASP A 542 -11.75 -26.63 -15.52
CA ASP A 542 -11.32 -28.02 -15.50
C ASP A 542 -10.41 -28.34 -14.29
N LEU A 543 -9.67 -27.34 -13.81
CA LEU A 543 -8.74 -27.47 -12.68
C LEU A 543 -9.35 -27.09 -11.32
N ASP A 544 -10.35 -26.20 -11.30
CA ASP A 544 -11.02 -25.67 -10.10
C ASP A 544 -12.54 -25.92 -10.17
N PRO A 545 -13.00 -27.13 -9.79
CA PRO A 545 -14.41 -27.51 -9.91
C PRO A 545 -15.34 -26.72 -8.97
N GLY A 546 -14.77 -25.96 -8.03
CA GLY A 546 -15.51 -25.05 -7.16
C GLY A 546 -15.88 -23.71 -7.80
N GLN A 547 -15.34 -23.40 -8.98
CA GLN A 547 -15.59 -22.12 -9.63
C GLN A 547 -17.05 -22.01 -10.06
N PRO A 548 -17.79 -20.98 -9.60
CA PRO A 548 -19.15 -20.78 -10.05
C PRO A 548 -19.19 -20.50 -11.55
N THR A 549 -20.15 -21.11 -12.24
CA THR A 549 -20.40 -20.95 -13.69
C THR A 549 -20.75 -19.51 -14.13
N ILE A 550 -20.98 -18.60 -13.18
CA ILE A 550 -21.60 -17.28 -13.41
C ILE A 550 -20.58 -16.14 -13.52
N VAL A 551 -19.30 -16.33 -13.17
CA VAL A 551 -18.30 -15.25 -13.29
C VAL A 551 -17.83 -15.17 -14.74
N SER A 552 -18.55 -14.39 -15.55
CA SER A 552 -18.15 -14.02 -16.91
C SER A 552 -16.92 -13.10 -16.85
N TYR A 553 -15.74 -13.69 -16.70
CA TYR A 553 -14.51 -12.97 -17.00
C TYR A 553 -14.50 -12.64 -18.49
N GLN A 554 -14.21 -11.38 -18.86
CA GLN A 554 -13.93 -10.99 -20.26
C GLN A 554 -12.54 -11.48 -20.67
N LEU A 555 -12.32 -12.79 -20.56
CA LEU A 555 -11.07 -13.44 -20.92
C LEU A 555 -11.19 -13.96 -22.36
N GLU A 556 -10.44 -13.31 -23.24
CA GLU A 556 -10.30 -13.69 -24.64
C GLU A 556 -9.22 -14.78 -24.78
N GLU A 557 -9.35 -15.65 -25.80
CA GLU A 557 -8.39 -16.72 -26.06
C GLU A 557 -7.12 -16.18 -26.73
N GLU A 558 -5.97 -16.77 -26.41
CA GLU A 558 -4.71 -16.47 -27.10
C GLU A 558 -4.52 -17.41 -28.30
N ASP A 559 -3.98 -16.90 -29.41
CA ASP A 559 -3.57 -17.75 -30.52
C ASP A 559 -2.28 -18.50 -30.16
N LEU A 560 -2.43 -19.74 -29.68
CA LEU A 560 -1.32 -20.60 -29.25
C LEU A 560 -0.29 -20.82 -30.36
N TYR A 561 -0.75 -21.07 -31.58
CA TYR A 561 0.12 -21.39 -32.71
C TYR A 561 0.96 -20.18 -33.11
N ALA A 562 0.32 -19.03 -33.30
CA ALA A 562 1.01 -17.79 -33.68
C ALA A 562 1.95 -17.30 -32.56
N THR A 563 1.54 -17.45 -31.30
CA THR A 563 2.38 -17.11 -30.13
C THR A 563 3.63 -17.99 -30.11
N TYR A 564 3.46 -19.31 -30.24
CA TYR A 564 4.58 -20.25 -30.24
C TYR A 564 5.55 -19.99 -31.41
N GLN A 565 5.02 -19.81 -32.62
CA GLN A 565 5.84 -19.47 -33.80
C GLN A 565 6.62 -18.16 -33.62
N SER A 566 6.04 -17.18 -32.94
CA SER A 566 6.72 -15.91 -32.70
C SER A 566 7.89 -16.06 -31.72
N CYS A 567 7.76 -16.92 -30.71
CA CYS A 567 8.82 -17.18 -29.73
C CYS A 567 9.99 -18.03 -30.28
N THR A 568 9.78 -18.80 -31.35
CA THR A 568 10.85 -19.58 -32.01
C THR A 568 11.63 -18.77 -33.04
N ARG A 569 11.11 -17.62 -33.48
CA ARG A 569 11.82 -16.70 -34.38
C ARG A 569 12.78 -15.82 -33.57
N GLU A 570 13.96 -15.56 -34.12
CA GLU A 570 14.87 -14.58 -33.53
C GLU A 570 14.23 -13.19 -33.53
N THR A 571 14.13 -12.59 -32.35
CA THR A 571 13.66 -11.21 -32.18
C THR A 571 14.76 -10.27 -32.65
N LYS A 572 14.54 -9.62 -33.79
CA LYS A 572 15.40 -8.50 -34.21
C LYS A 572 15.03 -7.27 -33.38
N PRO A 573 16.01 -6.54 -32.82
CA PRO A 573 15.74 -5.26 -32.15
C PRO A 573 15.04 -4.30 -33.11
N THR A 574 14.06 -3.55 -32.62
CA THR A 574 13.42 -2.49 -33.40
C THR A 574 14.48 -1.44 -33.78
N PRO A 575 14.65 -1.10 -35.07
CA PRO A 575 15.61 -0.08 -35.50
C PRO A 575 15.34 1.27 -34.80
N SER A 576 16.38 1.90 -34.26
CA SER A 576 16.27 3.17 -33.53
C SER A 576 15.85 4.39 -34.37
N THR A 577 15.67 4.21 -35.68
CA THR A 577 15.30 5.30 -36.62
C THR A 577 13.84 5.22 -37.08
N ASP A 578 13.10 4.18 -36.69
CA ASP A 578 11.74 3.99 -37.15
C ASP A 578 10.79 5.00 -36.51
N LYS A 579 10.01 5.67 -37.36
CA LYS A 579 8.92 6.54 -36.90
C LYS A 579 7.83 5.67 -36.29
N PHE A 580 7.54 5.87 -35.01
CA PHE A 580 6.43 5.20 -34.35
C PHE A 580 5.11 5.43 -35.10
N THR A 581 4.42 4.33 -35.42
CA THR A 581 3.07 4.33 -35.97
C THR A 581 2.23 3.37 -35.13
N PRO A 582 1.14 3.84 -34.50
CA PRO A 582 0.34 2.99 -33.64
C PRO A 582 -0.41 1.94 -34.47
N SER A 583 -0.50 0.72 -33.94
CA SER A 583 -1.33 -0.35 -34.49
C SER A 583 -2.24 -0.86 -33.38
N TYR A 584 -3.54 -0.61 -33.48
CA TYR A 584 -4.54 -1.09 -32.52
C TYR A 584 -5.06 -2.47 -32.93
N GLY A 585 -5.56 -3.22 -31.96
CA GLY A 585 -5.91 -4.63 -32.15
C GLY A 585 -4.79 -5.60 -31.77
N TRP A 586 -5.13 -6.88 -31.73
CA TRP A 586 -4.19 -7.96 -31.44
C TRP A 586 -4.34 -9.10 -32.45
N PRO A 587 -3.85 -8.92 -33.70
CA PRO A 587 -3.89 -10.00 -34.67
C PRO A 587 -3.02 -11.18 -34.21
N PRO A 588 -3.24 -12.40 -34.74
CA PRO A 588 -2.36 -13.54 -34.51
C PRO A 588 -0.87 -13.18 -34.65
N GLY A 589 -0.10 -13.35 -33.57
CA GLY A 589 1.30 -12.94 -33.57
C GLY A 589 2.00 -12.99 -32.22
N ALA A 590 2.96 -12.09 -32.03
CA ALA A 590 3.82 -12.06 -30.87
C ALA A 590 3.06 -11.76 -29.56
N PRO A 591 3.39 -12.45 -28.45
CA PRO A 591 2.83 -12.11 -27.15
C PRO A 591 3.37 -10.77 -26.64
N PHE A 592 2.68 -10.18 -25.66
CA PHE A 592 3.03 -8.87 -25.15
C PHE A 592 4.46 -8.83 -24.57
N LEU A 593 4.85 -9.82 -23.76
CA LEU A 593 6.21 -9.87 -23.20
C LEU A 593 7.29 -9.96 -24.28
N LEU A 594 7.01 -10.56 -25.45
CA LEU A 594 7.97 -10.60 -26.55
C LEU A 594 8.18 -9.20 -27.14
N THR A 595 7.10 -8.45 -27.30
CA THR A 595 7.16 -7.03 -27.70
C THR A 595 7.99 -6.22 -26.71
N LEU A 596 7.80 -6.43 -25.41
CA LEU A 596 8.58 -5.74 -24.38
C LEU A 596 10.05 -6.10 -24.39
N SER A 597 10.38 -7.37 -24.61
CA SER A 597 11.77 -7.80 -24.70
C SER A 597 12.48 -7.20 -25.92
N ALA A 598 11.78 -7.04 -27.05
CA ALA A 598 12.37 -6.48 -28.27
C ALA A 598 12.87 -5.04 -28.06
N ASP A 599 12.13 -4.23 -27.31
CA ASP A 599 12.48 -2.81 -27.09
C ASP A 599 13.29 -2.59 -25.80
N TYR A 600 13.09 -3.40 -24.75
CA TYR A 600 13.54 -3.06 -23.39
C TYR A 600 14.32 -4.14 -22.64
N ALA A 601 14.62 -5.28 -23.26
CA ALA A 601 15.37 -6.37 -22.62
C ALA A 601 16.71 -5.92 -21.99
N SER A 602 17.38 -4.95 -22.63
CA SER A 602 18.68 -4.44 -22.21
C SER A 602 18.62 -3.43 -21.06
N THR A 603 17.48 -2.78 -20.82
CA THR A 603 17.38 -1.68 -19.83
C THR A 603 16.61 -2.06 -18.57
N VAL A 604 15.63 -2.95 -18.68
CA VAL A 604 14.70 -3.27 -17.59
C VAL A 604 15.39 -4.04 -16.45
N GLN A 605 15.14 -3.56 -15.23
CA GLN A 605 15.64 -4.11 -13.97
C GLN A 605 14.51 -4.55 -13.03
N GLU A 606 13.31 -3.96 -13.15
CA GLU A 606 12.14 -4.32 -12.35
C GLU A 606 10.90 -4.46 -13.24
N LEU A 607 10.26 -5.64 -13.20
CA LEU A 607 8.97 -5.91 -13.85
C LEU A 607 7.91 -6.22 -12.81
N LYS A 608 6.73 -5.62 -12.94
CA LYS A 608 5.54 -6.03 -12.19
C LYS A 608 4.40 -6.35 -13.14
N LEU A 609 3.88 -7.57 -13.02
CA LEU A 609 2.86 -8.16 -13.86
C LEU A 609 1.73 -8.60 -12.92
N CYS A 610 0.87 -7.66 -12.55
CA CYS A 610 -0.17 -7.89 -11.54
C CYS A 610 -1.55 -7.88 -12.17
N GLY A 611 -2.30 -8.95 -11.95
CA GLY A 611 -3.67 -9.16 -12.40
C GLY A 611 -3.99 -10.63 -12.29
N TYR A 612 -5.07 -10.97 -11.60
CA TYR A 612 -5.33 -12.36 -11.18
C TYR A 612 -6.10 -13.15 -12.23
N ASN A 613 -7.02 -12.51 -12.95
CA ASN A 613 -7.82 -13.18 -13.97
C ASN A 613 -6.94 -13.54 -15.17
N GLY A 614 -6.89 -14.83 -15.54
CA GLY A 614 -6.01 -15.32 -16.59
C GLY A 614 -4.54 -15.51 -16.18
N SER A 615 -4.19 -15.28 -14.90
CA SER A 615 -2.79 -15.44 -14.43
C SER A 615 -2.34 -16.90 -14.36
N PRO A 616 -1.03 -17.20 -14.45
CA PRO A 616 -0.55 -18.57 -14.35
C PRO A 616 -1.08 -19.31 -13.11
N VAL A 617 -1.53 -20.56 -13.30
CA VAL A 617 -1.98 -21.42 -12.20
C VAL A 617 -0.76 -22.11 -11.58
N LEU A 618 -0.53 -21.89 -10.29
CA LEU A 618 0.67 -22.38 -9.61
C LEU A 618 0.76 -23.91 -9.66
N SER A 619 1.86 -24.42 -10.23
CA SER A 619 2.21 -25.82 -10.49
C SER A 619 1.35 -26.55 -11.52
N LEU A 620 0.45 -25.85 -12.21
CA LEU A 620 -0.44 -26.42 -13.22
C LEU A 620 -0.43 -25.52 -14.46
N SER A 621 0.72 -25.46 -15.12
CA SER A 621 0.88 -24.67 -16.35
C SER A 621 0.00 -25.22 -17.48
N THR A 622 -0.70 -24.31 -18.16
CA THR A 622 -1.42 -24.64 -19.39
C THR A 622 -0.48 -24.57 -20.60
N PRO A 623 -0.84 -25.14 -21.77
CA PRO A 623 0.03 -25.10 -22.96
C PRO A 623 0.48 -23.69 -23.38
N ILE A 624 -0.37 -22.67 -23.17
CA ILE A 624 -0.08 -21.28 -23.51
C ILE A 624 0.80 -20.57 -22.46
N THR A 625 0.88 -21.05 -21.22
CA THR A 625 1.66 -20.42 -20.14
C THR A 625 3.14 -20.29 -20.52
N ASN A 626 3.73 -21.37 -21.05
CA ASN A 626 5.14 -21.40 -21.43
C ASN A 626 5.52 -20.34 -22.49
N PRO A 627 4.86 -20.28 -23.67
CA PRO A 627 5.20 -19.29 -24.68
C PRO A 627 4.91 -17.85 -24.24
N LEU A 628 3.93 -17.60 -23.35
CA LEU A 628 3.68 -16.27 -22.80
C LEU A 628 4.81 -15.79 -21.87
N LEU A 629 5.35 -16.66 -21.02
CA LEU A 629 6.40 -16.30 -20.06
C LEU A 629 7.82 -16.45 -20.62
N TYR A 630 8.00 -17.22 -21.69
CA TYR A 630 9.28 -17.45 -22.35
C TYR A 630 10.15 -16.19 -22.53
N PRO A 631 9.61 -15.03 -22.98
CA PRO A 631 10.44 -13.85 -23.24
C PRO A 631 11.11 -13.24 -21.99
N LEU A 632 10.72 -13.64 -20.77
CA LEU A 632 11.41 -13.23 -19.54
C LEU A 632 12.91 -13.55 -19.55
N ARG A 633 13.33 -14.53 -20.36
CA ARG A 633 14.74 -14.97 -20.46
C ARG A 633 15.65 -13.93 -21.09
N HIS A 634 15.10 -12.99 -21.84
CA HIS A 634 15.84 -11.94 -22.53
C HIS A 634 16.21 -10.78 -21.61
N PHE A 635 15.58 -10.66 -20.43
CA PHE A 635 15.87 -9.56 -19.50
C PHE A 635 17.11 -9.86 -18.65
N HIS A 636 18.29 -9.77 -19.27
CA HIS A 636 19.59 -10.04 -18.63
C HIS A 636 19.90 -9.11 -17.46
N ASN A 637 19.21 -7.97 -17.34
CA ASN A 637 19.36 -6.98 -16.27
C ASN A 637 18.26 -7.04 -15.20
N LEU A 638 17.30 -7.98 -15.31
CA LEU A 638 16.21 -8.13 -14.35
C LEU A 638 16.73 -8.46 -12.95
N ARG A 639 16.36 -7.65 -11.96
CA ARG A 639 16.70 -7.82 -10.53
C ARG A 639 15.47 -8.18 -9.72
N GLN A 640 14.30 -7.67 -10.13
CA GLN A 640 13.04 -7.91 -9.45
C GLN A 640 11.91 -8.21 -10.42
N LEU A 641 11.18 -9.28 -10.13
CA LEU A 641 9.94 -9.65 -10.81
C LEU A 641 8.81 -9.72 -9.76
N VAL A 642 7.69 -9.04 -10.01
CA VAL A 642 6.45 -9.24 -9.26
C VAL A 642 5.43 -9.83 -10.21
N VAL A 643 4.80 -10.94 -9.84
CA VAL A 643 3.91 -11.68 -10.73
C VAL A 643 2.73 -12.26 -9.95
N SER A 644 1.52 -12.11 -10.50
CA SER A 644 0.32 -12.74 -9.95
C SER A 644 0.27 -14.22 -10.29
N PHE A 645 -0.21 -15.02 -9.33
CA PHE A 645 -0.48 -16.45 -9.49
C PHE A 645 -1.90 -16.77 -9.02
N TRP A 646 -2.55 -17.69 -9.73
CA TRP A 646 -3.75 -18.34 -9.25
C TRP A 646 -3.37 -19.54 -8.36
N LEU A 647 -3.91 -19.56 -7.14
CA LEU A 647 -3.70 -20.65 -6.20
C LEU A 647 -4.98 -21.47 -6.05
N LEU A 648 -4.92 -22.76 -6.36
CA LEU A 648 -6.05 -23.67 -6.19
C LEU A 648 -6.23 -24.02 -4.72
N THR A 649 -7.34 -23.57 -4.14
CA THR A 649 -7.70 -23.77 -2.72
C THR A 649 -8.94 -24.64 -2.53
N TRP A 650 -9.55 -25.14 -3.61
CA TRP A 650 -10.65 -26.08 -3.56
C TRP A 650 -10.17 -27.47 -3.10
N PHE A 651 -10.77 -27.99 -2.04
CA PHE A 651 -10.43 -29.30 -1.47
C PHE A 651 -11.67 -29.94 -0.84
N GLU A 652 -11.99 -31.17 -1.26
CA GLU A 652 -13.11 -31.97 -0.75
C GLU A 652 -14.44 -31.21 -0.69
N GLY A 653 -14.81 -30.53 -1.79
CA GLY A 653 -16.12 -29.90 -1.96
C GLY A 653 -16.26 -28.48 -1.40
N SER A 654 -15.17 -27.85 -0.95
CA SER A 654 -15.20 -26.47 -0.44
C SER A 654 -13.88 -25.72 -0.66
N TYR A 655 -13.94 -24.38 -0.67
CA TYR A 655 -12.74 -23.53 -0.63
C TYR A 655 -12.18 -23.46 0.79
N ARG A 656 -10.87 -23.63 0.92
CA ARG A 656 -10.15 -23.67 2.22
C ARG A 656 -9.28 -22.45 2.48
N ASP A 657 -9.65 -21.30 1.91
CA ASP A 657 -8.88 -20.05 2.00
C ASP A 657 -8.59 -19.67 3.45
N THR A 658 -9.60 -19.71 4.32
CA THR A 658 -9.50 -19.33 5.74
C THR A 658 -8.48 -20.21 6.48
N GLU A 659 -8.53 -21.53 6.29
CA GLU A 659 -7.62 -22.47 6.94
C GLU A 659 -6.17 -22.32 6.42
N ILE A 660 -6.00 -22.05 5.13
CA ILE A 660 -4.69 -21.76 4.54
C ILE A 660 -4.10 -20.49 5.14
N ILE A 661 -4.89 -19.41 5.18
CA ILE A 661 -4.48 -18.11 5.72
C ILE A 661 -4.13 -18.24 7.20
N GLN A 662 -4.98 -18.91 7.98
CA GLN A 662 -4.73 -19.14 9.41
C GLN A 662 -3.43 -19.93 9.61
N SER A 663 -3.19 -20.99 8.82
CA SER A 663 -1.93 -21.75 8.87
C SER A 663 -0.70 -20.86 8.63
N TRP A 664 -0.78 -19.89 7.71
CA TRP A 664 0.30 -18.94 7.47
C TRP A 664 0.55 -18.00 8.65
N ILE A 665 -0.52 -17.52 9.29
CA ILE A 665 -0.47 -16.66 10.48
C ILE A 665 0.15 -17.43 11.65
N ASP A 666 -0.32 -18.65 11.90
CA ASP A 666 0.13 -19.50 13.02
C ASP A 666 1.60 -19.85 12.91
N THR A 667 2.10 -20.14 11.70
CA THR A 667 3.52 -20.46 11.45
C THR A 667 4.46 -19.29 11.82
N ARG A 668 3.93 -18.07 11.90
CA ARG A 668 4.69 -16.85 12.22
C ARG A 668 4.52 -16.38 13.66
N SER A 669 3.57 -16.94 14.41
CA SER A 669 3.30 -16.48 15.77
C SER A 669 4.33 -17.05 16.74
N PRO A 670 5.03 -16.20 17.54
CA PRO A 670 6.00 -16.67 18.52
C PRO A 670 5.37 -17.46 19.67
N SER A 671 4.05 -17.39 19.85
CA SER A 671 3.28 -18.16 20.82
C SER A 671 2.68 -19.46 20.26
N SER A 672 2.85 -19.73 18.96
CA SER A 672 2.30 -20.92 18.34
C SER A 672 3.11 -22.16 18.70
N THR A 673 2.46 -23.11 19.38
CA THR A 673 2.95 -24.49 19.54
C THR A 673 2.58 -25.37 18.34
N ALA A 674 1.95 -24.80 17.30
CA ALA A 674 1.50 -25.54 16.14
C ALA A 674 2.69 -25.90 15.24
N LEU A 675 3.03 -27.19 15.27
CA LEU A 675 3.96 -27.90 14.39
C LEU A 675 5.44 -27.49 14.56
N VAL A 676 6.09 -28.13 15.53
CA VAL A 676 7.55 -28.30 15.57
C VAL A 676 8.04 -28.67 14.18
N VAL A 677 8.83 -27.76 13.60
CA VAL A 677 9.53 -27.94 12.34
C VAL A 677 10.54 -29.07 12.51
N VAL A 678 10.23 -30.24 11.95
CA VAL A 678 11.26 -31.20 11.55
C VAL A 678 11.59 -30.84 10.10
N THR A 679 12.69 -30.12 9.90
CA THR A 679 13.27 -29.88 8.58
C THR A 679 13.47 -31.23 7.90
N PRO A 680 12.86 -31.52 6.74
CA PRO A 680 13.33 -32.61 5.91
C PRO A 680 14.77 -32.28 5.49
N PRO A 681 15.69 -33.25 5.44
CA PRO A 681 17.04 -33.00 4.97
C PRO A 681 17.03 -32.43 3.54
N ALA A 682 18.00 -31.57 3.25
CA ALA A 682 18.17 -30.91 1.96
C ALA A 682 18.24 -31.92 0.82
N SER A 683 17.30 -31.83 -0.12
CA SER A 683 17.19 -32.60 -1.38
C SER A 683 17.17 -34.14 -1.21
N PRO A 684 16.33 -34.89 -1.94
CA PRO A 684 16.55 -36.33 -2.02
C PRO A 684 17.90 -36.56 -2.71
N SER A 685 18.90 -37.06 -1.97
CA SER A 685 20.07 -37.68 -2.56
C SER A 685 19.60 -38.81 -3.49
N LEU A 686 20.18 -38.89 -4.69
CA LEU A 686 19.97 -39.96 -5.67
C LEU A 686 19.84 -41.31 -4.96
N GLN A 687 18.69 -41.97 -5.18
CA GLN A 687 18.44 -43.31 -4.64
C GLN A 687 19.51 -44.27 -5.15
N LEU A 688 20.37 -44.73 -4.25
CA LEU A 688 21.15 -45.95 -4.48
C LEU A 688 20.19 -47.15 -4.34
N PRO A 689 20.29 -48.17 -5.22
CA PRO A 689 19.41 -49.33 -5.16
C PRO A 689 19.81 -50.17 -3.93
N VAL A 690 18.96 -50.19 -2.92
CA VAL A 690 19.10 -51.13 -1.79
C VAL A 690 18.56 -52.49 -2.25
N ALA A 691 19.39 -53.53 -2.10
CA ALA A 691 19.10 -54.89 -2.52
C ALA A 691 17.85 -55.48 -1.81
N PRO A 692 17.07 -56.35 -2.47
CA PRO A 692 15.78 -56.81 -1.98
C PRO A 692 15.91 -58.03 -1.05
N THR A 693 16.61 -57.92 0.08
CA THR A 693 16.66 -59.01 1.09
C THR A 693 17.09 -58.51 2.46
N THR A 694 16.26 -57.72 3.14
CA THR A 694 16.30 -57.62 4.60
C THR A 694 14.99 -57.05 5.13
N MET A 695 14.12 -57.93 5.62
CA MET A 695 12.95 -57.56 6.42
C MET A 695 13.38 -57.46 7.88
N PRO A 696 13.09 -56.36 8.60
CA PRO A 696 13.17 -56.36 10.05
C PRO A 696 11.92 -57.07 10.60
N ASP A 697 12.13 -58.20 11.25
CA ASP A 697 11.16 -58.84 12.13
C ASP A 697 10.87 -57.91 13.32
N GLY A 698 9.59 -57.57 13.49
CA GLY A 698 9.13 -56.74 14.59
C GLY A 698 7.62 -56.65 14.58
N THR A 699 6.98 -57.60 15.25
CA THR A 699 5.55 -57.60 15.59
C THR A 699 5.17 -56.33 16.36
N SER A 700 4.75 -55.28 15.65
CA SER A 700 4.12 -54.11 16.26
C SER A 700 2.68 -54.45 16.68
N PRO A 701 2.27 -54.11 17.92
CA PRO A 701 0.89 -54.28 18.35
C PRO A 701 -0.01 -53.41 17.48
N ALA A 702 -1.12 -54.00 17.01
CA ALA A 702 -2.16 -53.43 16.16
C ALA A 702 -2.14 -51.89 16.12
N ALA A 703 -1.53 -51.32 15.07
CA ALA A 703 -1.61 -49.91 14.79
C ALA A 703 -3.10 -49.55 14.67
N ARG A 704 -3.61 -48.80 15.66
CA ARG A 704 -4.92 -48.16 15.55
C ARG A 704 -4.95 -47.42 14.21
N PRO A 705 -6.05 -47.49 13.43
CA PRO A 705 -6.18 -46.67 12.24
C PRO A 705 -5.95 -45.22 12.65
N GLN A 706 -4.81 -44.64 12.28
CA GLN A 706 -4.64 -43.19 12.38
C GLN A 706 -5.53 -42.62 11.29
N ASP A 707 -6.54 -41.85 11.68
CA ASP A 707 -7.32 -41.08 10.73
C ASP A 707 -6.37 -40.18 9.94
N PHE A 708 -6.11 -40.55 8.69
CA PHE A 708 -5.21 -39.83 7.81
C PHE A 708 -5.88 -38.51 7.42
N ASN A 709 -5.53 -37.44 8.13
CA ASN A 709 -6.02 -36.11 7.82
C ASN A 709 -5.37 -35.61 6.51
N ARG A 710 -6.02 -35.93 5.39
CA ARG A 710 -5.61 -35.56 4.03
C ARG A 710 -5.41 -34.04 3.89
N TRP A 711 -6.25 -33.26 4.56
CA TRP A 711 -6.15 -31.80 4.56
C TRP A 711 -4.90 -31.30 5.29
N ALA A 712 -4.58 -31.86 6.46
CA ALA A 712 -3.34 -31.52 7.18
C ALA A 712 -2.08 -31.83 6.35
N VAL A 713 -2.10 -32.93 5.59
CA VAL A 713 -1.03 -33.23 4.64
C VAL A 713 -0.99 -32.21 3.51
N ALA A 714 -2.13 -31.87 2.91
CA ALA A 714 -2.20 -30.86 1.85
C ALA A 714 -1.72 -29.47 2.33
N LEU A 715 -2.12 -29.02 3.52
CA LEU A 715 -1.60 -27.80 4.16
C LEU A 715 -0.08 -27.83 4.24
N LYS A 716 0.49 -28.92 4.74
CA LYS A 716 1.94 -29.07 4.89
C LYS A 716 2.70 -29.10 3.56
N THR A 717 2.22 -29.88 2.59
CA THR A 717 2.97 -30.16 1.36
C THR A 717 2.70 -29.18 0.22
N ARG A 718 1.55 -28.48 0.24
CA ARG A 718 1.14 -27.58 -0.86
C ARG A 718 1.12 -26.11 -0.46
N PHE A 719 0.81 -25.80 0.79
CA PHE A 719 0.51 -24.43 1.22
C PHE A 719 1.48 -23.85 2.23
N THR A 720 2.41 -24.63 2.81
CA THR A 720 3.45 -24.04 3.66
C THR A 720 4.28 -22.99 2.89
N PRO A 721 4.79 -21.95 3.58
CA PRO A 721 5.69 -20.97 3.00
C PRO A 721 6.80 -21.54 2.12
N SER A 722 7.47 -22.59 2.60
CA SER A 722 8.54 -23.27 1.87
C SER A 722 8.02 -24.01 0.65
N ALA A 723 6.93 -24.78 0.78
CA ALA A 723 6.32 -25.48 -0.36
C ALA A 723 5.93 -24.50 -1.48
N LEU A 724 5.30 -23.38 -1.14
CA LEU A 724 4.95 -22.34 -2.11
C LEU A 724 6.21 -21.74 -2.74
N ALA A 725 7.27 -21.48 -1.96
CA ALA A 725 8.51 -20.90 -2.48
C ALA A 725 9.17 -21.79 -3.54
N TYR A 726 9.29 -23.09 -3.26
CA TYR A 726 9.85 -24.05 -4.23
C TYR A 726 8.96 -24.22 -5.46
N ARG A 727 7.64 -24.24 -5.31
CA ARG A 727 6.68 -24.34 -6.43
C ARG A 727 6.73 -23.10 -7.33
N VAL A 728 6.76 -21.90 -6.75
CA VAL A 728 6.92 -20.66 -7.52
C VAL A 728 8.27 -20.65 -8.26
N ALA A 729 9.34 -21.07 -7.60
CA ALA A 729 10.65 -21.15 -8.24
C ALA A 729 10.66 -22.16 -9.40
N GLN A 730 10.03 -23.32 -9.24
CA GLN A 730 9.89 -24.31 -10.30
C GLN A 730 9.15 -23.76 -11.53
N ASP A 731 8.09 -22.98 -11.32
CA ASP A 731 7.29 -22.41 -12.41
C ASP A 731 7.97 -21.21 -13.09
N ILE A 732 8.68 -20.35 -12.36
CA ILE A 732 9.23 -19.09 -12.91
C ILE A 732 10.70 -19.21 -13.33
N ALA A 733 11.53 -19.93 -12.58
CA ALA A 733 12.97 -19.94 -12.81
C ALA A 733 13.38 -20.40 -14.22
N PRO A 734 12.68 -21.34 -14.89
CA PRO A 734 12.97 -21.71 -16.29
C PRO A 734 12.82 -20.55 -17.29
N HIS A 735 12.01 -19.55 -16.95
CA HIS A 735 11.78 -18.37 -17.78
C HIS A 735 12.73 -17.22 -17.45
N LEU A 736 13.48 -17.27 -16.34
CA LEU A 736 14.42 -16.21 -15.98
C LEU A 736 15.76 -16.36 -16.71
N SER A 737 16.34 -15.22 -17.11
CA SER A 737 17.67 -15.16 -17.73
C SER A 737 18.73 -15.87 -16.85
N PRO A 738 19.58 -16.75 -17.43
CA PRO A 738 20.72 -17.33 -16.73
C PRO A 738 21.66 -16.27 -16.14
N ASP A 739 21.92 -15.19 -16.87
CA ASP A 739 22.80 -14.10 -16.42
C ASP A 739 22.19 -13.37 -15.23
N ALA A 740 20.87 -13.15 -15.25
CA ALA A 740 20.18 -12.51 -14.15
C ALA A 740 20.24 -13.34 -12.87
N LYS A 741 20.06 -14.66 -12.99
CA LYS A 741 20.16 -15.63 -11.89
C LYS A 741 21.58 -15.80 -11.36
N ALA A 742 22.59 -15.65 -12.21
CA ALA A 742 24.00 -15.83 -11.83
C ALA A 742 24.56 -14.67 -10.97
N ARG A 743 23.86 -13.54 -10.86
CA ARG A 743 24.30 -12.39 -10.05
C ARG A 743 24.26 -12.70 -8.55
N PRO A 744 25.12 -12.05 -7.73
CA PRO A 744 25.04 -12.14 -6.28
C PRO A 744 23.64 -11.80 -5.76
N GLY A 745 23.05 -12.70 -4.98
CA GLY A 745 21.69 -12.56 -4.46
C GLY A 745 20.57 -12.86 -5.49
N GLY A 746 20.89 -13.35 -6.69
CA GLY A 746 19.93 -13.82 -7.68
C GLY A 746 18.89 -12.79 -8.14
N VAL A 747 17.74 -13.28 -8.61
CA VAL A 747 16.57 -12.47 -8.96
C VAL A 747 15.56 -12.53 -7.81
N ARG A 748 15.10 -11.37 -7.34
CA ARG A 748 14.00 -11.30 -6.37
C ARG A 748 12.66 -11.49 -7.09
N VAL A 749 11.96 -12.59 -6.82
CA VAL A 749 10.62 -12.86 -7.31
C VAL A 749 9.62 -12.65 -6.19
N ARG A 750 8.60 -11.82 -6.42
CA ARG A 750 7.43 -11.71 -5.55
C ARG A 750 6.25 -12.36 -6.25
N ALA A 751 5.79 -13.48 -5.72
CA ALA A 751 4.55 -14.10 -6.14
C ALA A 751 3.38 -13.53 -5.33
N SER A 752 2.36 -13.03 -6.01
CA SER A 752 1.15 -12.48 -5.42
C SER A 752 -0.03 -13.44 -5.62
N PHE A 753 -0.73 -13.79 -4.55
CA PHE A 753 -1.91 -14.66 -4.54
C PHE A 753 -3.13 -13.88 -4.06
N CYS A 754 -4.32 -14.24 -4.57
CA CYS A 754 -5.60 -13.64 -4.18
C CYS A 754 -6.41 -14.67 -3.39
N LEU A 755 -6.51 -14.52 -2.07
CA LEU A 755 -7.20 -15.45 -1.16
C LEU A 755 -8.07 -14.69 -0.15
N GLY A 756 -9.12 -15.33 0.36
CA GLY A 756 -9.92 -14.80 1.46
C GLY A 756 -11.36 -15.30 1.41
N SER A 757 -12.13 -15.03 2.46
CA SER A 757 -13.52 -15.48 2.52
C SER A 757 -14.33 -14.95 1.33
N ARG A 758 -14.89 -15.86 0.53
CA ARG A 758 -15.78 -15.53 -0.60
C ARG A 758 -17.22 -15.47 -0.09
N ASP A 759 -17.90 -14.35 -0.33
CA ASP A 759 -19.35 -14.20 -0.15
C ASP A 759 -19.92 -13.72 -1.50
N GLY A 760 -21.17 -14.04 -1.83
CA GLY A 760 -21.84 -13.59 -3.06
C GLY A 760 -21.91 -12.06 -3.20
N ARG A 761 -21.62 -11.32 -2.12
CA ARG A 761 -21.46 -9.86 -2.09
C ARG A 761 -20.03 -9.36 -2.32
N ARG A 762 -19.04 -10.26 -2.46
CA ARG A 762 -17.60 -9.96 -2.54
C ARG A 762 -17.02 -10.31 -3.94
N PRO A 763 -16.66 -9.32 -4.76
CA PRO A 763 -15.91 -9.57 -6.00
C PRO A 763 -14.38 -9.61 -5.84
N ALA A 764 -13.81 -9.23 -4.68
CA ALA A 764 -12.34 -9.09 -4.52
C ALA A 764 -11.80 -9.74 -3.23
N ASN A 765 -10.87 -10.70 -3.36
CA ASN A 765 -10.16 -11.33 -2.23
C ASN A 765 -8.90 -10.52 -1.83
N ASP A 766 -8.30 -10.84 -0.68
CA ASP A 766 -7.10 -10.17 -0.16
C ASP A 766 -5.83 -10.66 -0.86
N ILE A 767 -4.79 -9.81 -0.84
CA ILE A 767 -3.56 -10.05 -1.60
C ILE A 767 -2.45 -10.52 -0.65
N PHE A 768 -2.01 -11.76 -0.84
CA PHE A 768 -0.90 -12.35 -0.09
C PHE A 768 0.33 -12.45 -0.98
N ASP A 769 1.46 -11.93 -0.52
CA ASP A 769 2.70 -11.96 -1.27
C ASP A 769 3.78 -12.81 -0.61
N LEU A 770 4.45 -13.61 -1.43
CA LEU A 770 5.62 -14.40 -1.10
C LEU A 770 6.83 -13.83 -1.85
N ASP A 771 7.78 -13.26 -1.10
CA ASP A 771 9.07 -12.81 -1.64
C ASP A 771 10.06 -13.99 -1.64
N ILE A 772 10.78 -14.21 -2.75
CA ILE A 772 11.73 -15.31 -2.97
C ILE A 772 12.97 -14.75 -3.68
N ARG A 773 14.17 -15.27 -3.40
CA ARG A 773 15.33 -15.09 -4.29
C ARG A 773 15.68 -16.37 -5.03
N ILE A 774 15.80 -16.26 -6.34
CA ILE A 774 16.14 -17.37 -7.24
C ILE A 774 17.55 -17.15 -7.79
N GLY A 775 18.46 -18.08 -7.49
CA GLY A 775 19.85 -18.06 -7.91
C GLY A 775 20.14 -18.94 -9.13
N ARG A 776 21.43 -19.19 -9.37
CA ARG A 776 21.93 -20.09 -10.42
C ARG A 776 21.28 -21.48 -10.28
N GLU A 777 21.11 -22.18 -11.41
CA GLU A 777 20.50 -23.52 -11.45
C GLU A 777 19.10 -23.58 -10.80
N ASN A 778 18.38 -22.45 -10.77
CA ASN A 778 17.02 -22.32 -10.23
C ASN A 778 16.93 -22.53 -8.71
N GLN A 779 18.03 -22.41 -7.98
CA GLN A 779 18.06 -22.59 -6.52
C GLN A 779 17.28 -21.48 -5.80
N VAL A 780 16.45 -21.85 -4.82
CA VAL A 780 15.84 -20.92 -3.85
C VAL A 780 16.89 -20.55 -2.80
N LEU A 781 17.25 -19.27 -2.73
CA LEU A 781 18.27 -18.76 -1.80
C LEU A 781 17.67 -18.26 -0.48
N GLU A 782 16.54 -17.57 -0.55
CA GLU A 782 15.76 -17.10 0.59
C GLU A 782 14.29 -16.98 0.20
N PHE A 783 13.39 -17.02 1.19
CA PHE A 783 11.99 -16.66 1.02
C PHE A 783 11.39 -16.02 2.28
N VAL A 784 10.41 -15.14 2.10
CA VAL A 784 9.66 -14.46 3.17
C VAL A 784 8.19 -14.34 2.76
N GLY A 785 7.29 -14.84 3.61
CA GLY A 785 5.84 -14.81 3.41
C GLY A 785 5.23 -16.20 3.29
N PRO A 786 3.98 -16.35 2.82
CA PRO A 786 3.09 -15.31 2.28
C PRO A 786 2.59 -14.30 3.32
N ARG A 787 2.53 -13.00 3.01
CA ARG A 787 2.04 -11.93 3.90
C ARG A 787 1.05 -11.01 3.20
N GLU A 788 0.03 -10.57 3.91
CA GLU A 788 -0.93 -9.56 3.41
C GLU A 788 -0.25 -8.17 3.31
N GLU A 789 -0.76 -7.26 2.46
CA GLU A 789 -0.19 -5.91 2.29
C GLU A 789 -0.25 -5.05 3.57
N ALA A 790 -1.34 -5.15 4.33
CA ALA A 790 -1.65 -4.41 5.55
C ALA A 790 -0.95 -4.97 6.80
N GLU A 791 -0.26 -6.12 6.71
CA GLU A 791 0.59 -6.59 7.81
C GLU A 791 1.60 -5.50 8.22
N VAL A 792 1.59 -5.13 9.50
CA VAL A 792 2.26 -3.95 10.07
C VAL A 792 3.71 -3.80 9.58
N SER A 793 4.52 -4.85 9.70
CA SER A 793 5.94 -4.82 9.31
C SER A 793 6.15 -4.50 7.82
N ARG A 794 5.24 -5.00 6.97
CA ARG A 794 5.31 -4.89 5.53
C ARG A 794 4.77 -3.56 5.04
N TRP A 795 3.62 -3.16 5.56
CA TRP A 795 2.99 -1.90 5.22
C TRP A 795 3.91 -0.72 5.56
N TRP A 796 4.53 -0.72 6.74
CA TRP A 796 5.48 0.32 7.14
C TRP A 796 6.74 0.35 6.28
N SER A 797 7.35 -0.82 6.03
CA SER A 797 8.50 -0.92 5.13
C SER A 797 8.17 -0.38 3.73
N LYS A 798 6.97 -0.69 3.22
CA LYS A 798 6.47 -0.18 1.93
C LYS A 798 6.18 1.32 1.97
N LEU A 799 5.76 1.88 3.09
CA LEU A 799 5.52 3.31 3.24
C LEU A 799 6.83 4.09 3.38
N GLU A 800 7.81 3.57 4.11
CA GLU A 800 9.11 4.22 4.35
C GLU A 800 10.04 4.16 3.15
N GLY A 801 10.05 3.03 2.44
CA GLY A 801 10.83 2.86 1.22
C GLY A 801 10.21 3.50 -0.03
N ARG A 802 8.98 4.02 0.07
CA ARG A 802 8.30 4.68 -1.05
C ARG A 802 8.99 6.01 -1.37
N ARG A 803 9.54 6.11 -2.59
CA ARG A 803 9.90 7.39 -3.20
C ARG A 803 8.62 8.05 -3.73
N TRP A 804 8.75 9.01 -4.64
CA TRP A 804 7.61 9.53 -5.40
C TRP A 804 6.88 8.43 -6.23
N PHE A 805 7.56 7.39 -6.72
CA PHE A 805 7.02 6.33 -7.59
C PHE A 805 6.89 4.99 -6.88
#